data_AF-A0A4Y9QSI7-F1
#
_entry.id   AF-A0A4Y9QSI7-F1
#
_cell.length_a   1.000
_cell.length_b   1.000
_cell.length_c   1.000
_cell.angle_alpha   90.00
_cell.angle_beta   90.00
_cell.angle_gamma   90.00
#
_symmetry.space_group_name_H-M   'P 1'
#
loop_
_entity.id
_entity.type
_entity.pdbx_description
1 polymer ?
#
loop_
_entity_poly.entity_id
_entity_poly.type
_entity_poly.pdbx_seq_one_letter_code
_entity_poly.pdbx_strand_id
1 'polypeptide(L)'
;MRTRQTTRWGIAGIGALIALTITASPGIASASPTEPVPPGGLTGLAPTGADMPTVGGNLGNQHYSGLTEITKRNLKHLAPAWRTHLSAVAPASDDVGQQTTPIVVDGVIYLDTPSGGVAAVDGATGEPLWKWENDVYGLSGTRRGVSAGDGRIFTLGGGNRVVALDDTTGEEVWAVEVAGPAGEDLGRVGKVATVYSDGIVYAHAADGDRGAVVALDAADGSYLWHFFGGPKRGQEFTGVDGQTFDASETWGPVLADGTDCAEEGGATSWMHGAVDPELGMYYMTFGNARSCTSSQNGSLRPGDNLFSSTMVAVDAATGEYKWHYQSIRHDVWDMDNVHPPTLADLEIGGEERKVVFYGSKSGHQFVLDRTNGEPVLPVIDKPMITDSRQNHATTQPFPENRLLPECVVWEKLDPENIPGDPWRAVPNYNGYQPDADGNLVFNPDSYVAVDEPFLTYPDGHPSGHREGCMYDPQWDAPILSTTSQNGGGDWSNHSYSHKTNLVYFPYGTNPVAHYNGASANGLRAIGQYQTGGILAYDASTGEVAWSNHLGTDMSHGQGPLTTASDLLFVGQIDGRMLALDAADGDELWSFQTGSGIASAPVTYEVDGEQYVAVFAAGSTNPYGGSVTQGDSLWAFKLGGSYTTESGSPEGPDTAPLTIRRPVGGAAVAGETVGNTVLLARANRTDDTAAARDSVSQNAMQPTHLRVPVGSAVTFRNPGAETFPSFPNVKPHCATQFFEGEFNVTLQPGETYEHTFDRAGEYFFNDCTDPRPTGKIEVYLEPTDVAGALKFVPSRLNLGDKGGLLSRLNQKVTATFDLPAGYVYEGGAQLVTPLSTNPVEASSVRTTSKWLTKLTKRTWLVLQFDKADLDNNVPEGKTSLTFEANFLHEGVQKRLTSTGAVTVIK
;
A
#
# COMPACT_ATOMS: atom_id res chain seq x y z
N MET A 1 -35.57 -21.73 -60.89
CA MET A 1 -35.67 -20.91 -62.12
C MET A 1 -34.28 -20.42 -62.49
N ARG A 2 -33.63 -21.12 -63.42
CA ARG A 2 -32.47 -20.62 -64.18
C ARG A 2 -32.99 -19.90 -65.41
N THR A 3 -32.17 -19.01 -65.97
CA THR A 3 -31.91 -18.70 -67.41
C THR A 3 -31.78 -17.19 -67.60
N ARG A 4 -30.86 -16.62 -68.38
CA ARG A 4 -30.01 -17.06 -69.51
C ARG A 4 -28.90 -16.00 -69.66
N GLN A 5 -27.61 -16.30 -69.62
CA GLN A 5 -26.71 -16.63 -70.74
C GLN A 5 -27.05 -15.99 -72.10
N THR A 6 -26.05 -15.35 -72.73
CA THR A 6 -25.68 -15.55 -74.15
C THR A 6 -24.25 -15.01 -74.42
N THR A 7 -23.26 -15.89 -74.70
CA THR A 7 -22.69 -16.35 -76.01
C THR A 7 -21.59 -15.39 -76.57
N ARG A 8 -20.50 -15.77 -77.26
CA ARG A 8 -20.19 -16.81 -78.28
C ARG A 8 -18.65 -17.03 -78.41
N TRP A 9 -18.19 -18.29 -78.57
CA TRP A 9 -17.61 -18.96 -79.79
C TRP A 9 -16.13 -18.59 -80.09
N GLY A 10 -15.21 -19.47 -80.52
CA GLY A 10 -15.17 -20.91 -80.84
C GLY A 10 -13.71 -21.31 -81.19
N ILE A 11 -13.22 -22.44 -80.68
CA ILE A 11 -12.80 -23.70 -81.35
C ILE A 11 -11.66 -23.62 -82.39
N ALA A 12 -10.53 -24.28 -82.04
CA ALA A 12 -9.72 -25.26 -82.79
C ALA A 12 -8.27 -25.21 -82.25
N GLY A 13 -7.50 -26.25 -81.95
CA GLY A 13 -7.59 -27.70 -82.07
C GLY A 13 -6.16 -28.26 -81.95
N ILE A 14 -5.90 -29.01 -80.87
CA ILE A 14 -4.96 -30.14 -80.69
C ILE A 14 -3.50 -30.01 -81.21
N GLY A 15 -2.54 -30.13 -80.28
CA GLY A 15 -1.16 -30.53 -80.56
C GLY A 15 -0.31 -30.59 -79.29
N ALA A 16 -0.06 -31.80 -78.78
CA ALA A 16 0.72 -32.04 -77.56
C ALA A 16 2.20 -31.65 -77.72
N LEU A 17 2.73 -30.87 -76.78
CA LEU A 17 4.16 -30.77 -76.50
C LEU A 17 4.36 -30.87 -74.98
N ILE A 18 5.10 -31.89 -74.56
CA ILE A 18 5.58 -32.05 -73.19
C ILE A 18 6.64 -30.97 -72.98
N ALA A 19 6.34 -29.97 -72.15
CA ALA A 19 7.30 -28.99 -71.67
C ALA A 19 7.39 -29.13 -70.14
N LEU A 20 8.57 -29.47 -69.66
CA LEU A 20 8.94 -29.52 -68.25
C LEU A 20 8.93 -28.07 -67.73
N THR A 21 7.83 -27.62 -67.12
CA THR A 21 7.78 -26.33 -66.42
C THR A 21 8.31 -26.51 -65.01
N ILE A 22 9.51 -25.98 -64.76
CA ILE A 22 9.99 -25.67 -63.42
C ILE A 22 9.01 -24.63 -62.85
N THR A 23 8.12 -25.06 -61.96
CA THR A 23 7.35 -24.15 -61.12
C THR A 23 8.33 -23.56 -60.11
N ALA A 24 8.74 -22.31 -60.33
CA ALA A 24 9.32 -21.51 -59.27
C ALA A 24 8.22 -21.31 -58.22
N SER A 25 8.32 -22.02 -57.09
CA SER A 25 7.58 -21.67 -55.88
C SER A 25 7.92 -20.22 -55.54
N PRO A 26 6.95 -19.39 -55.09
CA PRO A 26 7.29 -18.11 -54.49
C PRO A 26 8.21 -18.43 -53.30
N GLY A 27 9.46 -17.98 -53.40
CA GLY A 27 10.37 -18.03 -52.27
C GLY A 27 9.74 -17.20 -51.16
N ILE A 28 9.25 -17.88 -50.13
CA ILE A 28 9.08 -17.28 -48.82
C ILE A 28 10.51 -16.87 -48.46
N ALA A 29 10.83 -15.59 -48.64
CA ALA A 29 11.98 -15.03 -47.98
C ALA A 29 11.68 -15.20 -46.49
N SER A 30 12.34 -16.14 -45.82
CA SER A 30 12.40 -16.11 -44.37
C SER A 30 13.09 -14.79 -44.07
N ALA A 31 12.32 -13.80 -43.62
CA ALA A 31 12.92 -12.69 -42.92
C ALA A 31 13.74 -13.33 -41.80
N SER A 32 15.05 -13.12 -41.82
CA SER A 32 15.87 -13.42 -40.65
C SER A 32 15.21 -12.71 -39.46
N PRO A 33 15.12 -13.36 -38.28
CA PRO A 33 14.65 -12.66 -37.09
C PRO A 33 15.43 -11.35 -36.98
N THR A 34 14.73 -10.23 -36.93
CA THR A 34 15.37 -8.95 -36.63
C THR A 34 15.97 -9.09 -35.24
N GLU A 35 17.26 -8.80 -35.10
CA GLU A 35 17.92 -8.82 -33.79
C GLU A 35 17.16 -7.90 -32.82
N PRO A 36 16.94 -8.32 -31.55
CA PRO A 36 16.33 -7.46 -30.55
C PRO A 36 17.07 -6.13 -30.43
N VAL A 37 16.30 -5.05 -30.32
CA VAL A 37 16.76 -3.68 -30.13
C VAL A 37 16.31 -3.22 -28.74
N PRO A 38 17.18 -3.30 -27.72
CA PRO A 38 16.85 -2.78 -26.40
C PRO A 38 16.68 -1.25 -26.46
N PRO A 39 15.81 -0.68 -25.61
CA PRO A 39 15.66 0.77 -25.52
C PRO A 39 16.93 1.41 -24.92
N GLY A 40 17.05 2.72 -25.10
CA GLY A 40 18.09 3.52 -24.44
C GLY A 40 18.12 3.26 -22.93
N GLY A 41 19.34 3.13 -22.38
CA GLY A 41 19.53 2.96 -20.93
C GLY A 41 19.16 1.59 -20.35
N LEU A 42 18.76 0.58 -21.13
CA LEU A 42 18.51 -0.77 -20.61
C LEU A 42 19.84 -1.52 -20.38
N THR A 43 20.47 -1.28 -19.22
CA THR A 43 21.89 -1.62 -18.96
C THR A 43 22.13 -2.83 -18.06
N GLY A 44 21.18 -3.76 -17.93
CA GLY A 44 21.30 -4.85 -16.97
C GLY A 44 21.20 -4.32 -15.53
N LEU A 45 22.32 -4.35 -14.79
CA LEU A 45 22.41 -3.90 -13.38
C LEU A 45 23.11 -2.53 -13.23
N ALA A 46 23.60 -1.91 -14.32
CA ALA A 46 24.28 -0.62 -14.18
C ALA A 46 23.28 0.49 -13.75
N PRO A 47 23.74 1.53 -13.02
CA PRO A 47 22.93 2.70 -12.70
C PRO A 47 22.31 3.34 -13.95
N THR A 48 21.07 3.79 -13.82
CA THR A 48 20.36 4.50 -14.89
C THR A 48 20.97 5.88 -15.16
N GLY A 49 20.74 6.42 -16.36
CA GLY A 49 21.29 7.71 -16.82
C GLY A 49 20.18 8.63 -17.28
N ALA A 50 20.27 9.07 -18.55
CA ALA A 50 19.24 9.90 -19.18
C ALA A 50 17.88 9.20 -19.25
N ASP A 51 17.87 7.87 -19.34
CA ASP A 51 16.67 7.03 -19.39
C ASP A 51 16.51 6.19 -18.13
N MET A 52 15.27 5.80 -17.86
CA MET A 52 14.86 4.88 -16.80
C MET A 52 13.82 3.90 -17.36
N PRO A 53 14.24 2.88 -18.13
CA PRO A 53 13.36 2.12 -19.03
C PRO A 53 12.52 1.03 -18.35
N THR A 54 12.71 0.78 -17.05
CA THR A 54 11.93 -0.20 -16.29
C THR A 54 11.34 0.44 -15.03
N VAL A 55 10.26 -0.16 -14.51
CA VAL A 55 9.62 0.26 -13.25
C VAL A 55 10.54 0.13 -12.02
N GLY A 56 11.57 -0.70 -12.11
CA GLY A 56 12.63 -0.86 -11.11
C GLY A 56 13.92 -0.13 -11.51
N GLY A 57 13.85 0.79 -12.47
CA GLY A 57 14.98 1.51 -13.04
C GLY A 57 15.79 0.72 -14.08
N ASN A 58 16.30 -0.45 -13.70
CA ASN A 58 17.06 -1.34 -14.58
C ASN A 58 16.54 -2.80 -14.49
N LEU A 59 17.18 -3.76 -15.16
CA LEU A 59 16.73 -5.15 -15.16
C LEU A 59 16.91 -5.85 -13.80
N GLY A 60 17.76 -5.30 -12.94
CA GLY A 60 17.97 -5.76 -11.57
C GLY A 60 17.09 -5.08 -10.52
N ASN A 61 16.13 -4.24 -10.92
CA ASN A 61 15.21 -3.51 -10.03
C ASN A 61 15.87 -2.64 -8.95
N GLN A 62 17.07 -2.09 -9.19
CA GLN A 62 17.79 -1.31 -8.18
C GLN A 62 17.22 0.09 -7.93
N HIS A 63 16.42 0.59 -8.86
CA HIS A 63 15.81 1.91 -8.86
C HIS A 63 16.78 3.02 -8.41
N TYR A 64 17.98 3.00 -9.01
CA TYR A 64 19.10 3.89 -8.72
C TYR A 64 19.57 4.60 -9.98
N SER A 65 19.75 5.91 -9.88
CA SER A 65 20.22 6.76 -10.97
C SER A 65 21.63 7.29 -10.72
N GLY A 66 22.45 7.24 -11.77
CA GLY A 66 23.77 7.86 -11.84
C GLY A 66 23.75 9.37 -12.06
N LEU A 67 22.58 10.00 -12.27
CA LEU A 67 22.47 11.44 -12.47
C LEU A 67 22.82 12.23 -11.20
N THR A 68 23.46 13.38 -11.38
CA THR A 68 24.02 14.19 -10.29
C THR A 68 23.81 15.70 -10.40
N GLU A 69 22.95 16.16 -11.31
CA GLU A 69 22.67 17.60 -11.43
C GLU A 69 21.91 18.11 -10.19
N ILE A 70 20.89 17.36 -9.75
CA ILE A 70 20.17 17.60 -8.50
C ILE A 70 20.97 16.98 -7.35
N THR A 71 21.28 17.81 -6.35
CA THR A 71 22.12 17.47 -5.20
C THR A 71 21.56 18.10 -3.93
N LYS A 72 22.00 17.64 -2.76
CA LYS A 72 21.69 18.27 -1.46
C LYS A 72 21.98 19.78 -1.42
N ARG A 73 22.96 20.27 -2.20
CA ARG A 73 23.39 21.68 -2.19
C ARG A 73 22.44 22.61 -2.95
N ASN A 74 21.80 22.10 -4.00
CA ASN A 74 20.93 22.88 -4.90
C ASN A 74 19.47 22.41 -4.90
N LEU A 75 19.12 21.34 -4.17
CA LEU A 75 17.76 20.82 -4.00
C LEU A 75 16.73 21.89 -3.63
N LYS A 76 17.17 22.95 -2.93
CA LYS A 76 16.36 24.15 -2.63
C LYS A 76 15.83 24.92 -3.84
N HIS A 77 16.34 24.62 -5.03
CA HIS A 77 15.92 25.21 -6.30
C HIS A 77 15.10 24.24 -7.14
N LEU A 78 14.84 23.02 -6.64
CA LEU A 78 13.94 22.07 -7.27
C LEU A 78 12.50 22.59 -7.14
N ALA A 79 11.84 22.75 -8.29
CA ALA A 79 10.50 23.28 -8.40
C ALA A 79 9.79 22.62 -9.60
N PRO A 80 8.46 22.62 -9.65
CA PRO A 80 7.72 21.99 -10.74
C PRO A 80 8.06 22.67 -12.07
N ALA A 81 8.39 21.86 -13.07
CA ALA A 81 8.60 22.26 -14.45
C ALA A 81 7.26 22.30 -15.20
N TRP A 82 6.42 21.29 -14.97
CA TRP A 82 5.10 21.13 -15.58
C TRP A 82 4.23 20.14 -14.77
N ARG A 83 2.92 20.17 -15.01
CA ARG A 83 1.92 19.20 -14.52
C ARG A 83 1.00 18.81 -15.68
N THR A 84 0.68 17.53 -15.80
CA THR A 84 -0.22 17.00 -16.83
C THR A 84 -1.32 16.16 -16.21
N HIS A 85 -2.57 16.48 -16.55
CA HIS A 85 -3.74 15.67 -16.22
C HIS A 85 -3.95 14.57 -17.26
N LEU A 86 -3.66 13.33 -16.91
CA LEU A 86 -3.72 12.20 -17.86
C LEU A 86 -5.15 11.81 -18.24
N SER A 87 -6.13 12.24 -17.45
CA SER A 87 -7.54 12.04 -17.75
C SER A 87 -8.14 13.16 -18.61
N ALA A 88 -7.38 14.18 -19.01
CA ALA A 88 -7.89 15.26 -19.86
C ALA A 88 -8.39 14.79 -21.25
N VAL A 89 -8.06 13.56 -21.67
CA VAL A 89 -8.57 12.92 -22.89
C VAL A 89 -9.59 11.83 -22.53
N ALA A 90 -10.76 11.88 -23.16
CA ALA A 90 -11.87 10.95 -22.90
C ALA A 90 -11.51 9.48 -23.26
N PRO A 91 -11.97 8.49 -22.46
CA PRO A 91 -12.73 8.64 -21.23
C PRO A 91 -11.84 9.17 -20.08
N ALA A 92 -12.31 10.25 -19.47
CA ALA A 92 -11.65 10.90 -18.34
C ALA A 92 -12.11 10.24 -17.04
N SER A 93 -11.20 9.95 -16.12
CA SER A 93 -11.52 9.53 -14.77
C SER A 93 -10.43 9.96 -13.79
N ASP A 94 -10.81 10.63 -12.73
CA ASP A 94 -10.01 10.84 -11.51
C ASP A 94 -10.58 10.04 -10.33
N ASP A 95 -11.61 9.23 -10.58
CA ASP A 95 -12.33 8.44 -9.57
C ASP A 95 -11.58 7.14 -9.18
N VAL A 96 -10.52 6.78 -9.91
CA VAL A 96 -9.80 5.51 -9.74
C VAL A 96 -8.31 5.77 -9.51
N GLY A 97 -7.82 5.41 -8.32
CA GLY A 97 -6.39 5.48 -8.02
C GLY A 97 -5.57 4.48 -8.81
N GLN A 98 -4.28 4.79 -9.01
CA GLN A 98 -3.36 4.00 -9.84
C GLN A 98 -2.03 3.72 -9.13
N GLN A 99 -1.47 2.53 -9.36
CA GLN A 99 -0.25 2.03 -8.72
C GLN A 99 0.97 2.00 -9.66
N THR A 100 0.89 2.72 -10.78
CA THR A 100 1.86 2.64 -11.87
C THR A 100 3.12 3.40 -11.54
N THR A 101 4.27 2.77 -11.71
CA THR A 101 5.54 3.49 -11.77
C THR A 101 5.81 3.86 -13.23
N PRO A 102 6.00 5.15 -13.57
CA PRO A 102 6.33 5.54 -14.93
C PRO A 102 7.67 4.93 -15.38
N ILE A 103 7.88 4.83 -16.70
CA ILE A 103 9.21 4.59 -17.29
C ILE A 103 9.56 5.72 -18.23
N VAL A 104 10.85 5.95 -18.46
CA VAL A 104 11.33 7.00 -19.38
C VAL A 104 12.29 6.40 -20.40
N VAL A 105 11.99 6.62 -21.68
CA VAL A 105 12.81 6.19 -22.82
C VAL A 105 12.86 7.31 -23.85
N ASP A 106 14.08 7.72 -24.22
CA ASP A 106 14.35 8.76 -25.22
C ASP A 106 13.60 10.07 -24.93
N GLY A 107 13.54 10.45 -23.65
CA GLY A 107 12.86 11.66 -23.18
C GLY A 107 11.34 11.58 -23.15
N VAL A 108 10.73 10.43 -23.45
CA VAL A 108 9.29 10.20 -23.36
C VAL A 108 8.95 9.39 -22.12
N ILE A 109 7.97 9.85 -21.36
CA ILE A 109 7.44 9.16 -20.18
C ILE A 109 6.26 8.29 -20.61
N TYR A 110 6.30 7.00 -20.28
CA TYR A 110 5.21 6.04 -20.51
C TYR A 110 4.66 5.55 -19.19
N LEU A 111 3.34 5.53 -19.06
CA LEU A 111 2.66 5.05 -17.85
C LEU A 111 1.20 4.68 -18.09
N ASP A 112 0.66 3.93 -17.14
CA ASP A 112 -0.75 3.58 -17.09
C ASP A 112 -1.61 4.79 -16.73
N THR A 113 -2.75 4.96 -17.41
CA THR A 113 -3.76 5.97 -17.04
C THR A 113 -4.63 5.49 -15.86
N PRO A 114 -5.34 6.39 -15.17
CA PRO A 114 -6.29 6.01 -14.10
C PRO A 114 -7.40 5.07 -14.58
N SER A 115 -7.81 5.19 -15.85
CA SER A 115 -8.87 4.36 -16.47
C SER A 115 -8.46 2.92 -16.75
N GLY A 116 -7.16 2.62 -16.87
CA GLY A 116 -6.73 1.30 -17.32
C GLY A 116 -6.11 1.25 -18.74
N GLY A 117 -5.84 2.41 -19.38
CA GLY A 117 -5.11 2.56 -20.66
C GLY A 117 -3.64 2.99 -20.52
N VAL A 118 -2.95 3.38 -21.59
CA VAL A 118 -1.52 3.81 -21.53
C VAL A 118 -1.40 5.21 -22.12
N ALA A 119 -0.55 6.06 -21.54
CA ALA A 119 -0.22 7.37 -22.08
C ALA A 119 1.29 7.51 -22.31
N ALA A 120 1.64 8.23 -23.36
CA ALA A 120 2.97 8.76 -23.60
C ALA A 120 2.96 10.28 -23.43
N VAL A 121 3.94 10.81 -22.71
CA VAL A 121 4.06 12.23 -22.38
C VAL A 121 5.48 12.69 -22.66
N ASP A 122 5.62 13.81 -23.34
CA ASP A 122 6.92 14.46 -23.56
C ASP A 122 7.53 14.89 -22.21
N GLY A 123 8.72 14.38 -21.88
CA GLY A 123 9.34 14.59 -20.57
C GLY A 123 9.81 16.03 -20.32
N ALA A 124 10.08 16.82 -21.36
CA ALA A 124 10.51 18.20 -21.18
C ALA A 124 9.32 19.16 -20.96
N THR A 125 8.19 18.90 -21.61
CA THR A 125 7.06 19.84 -21.70
C THR A 125 5.81 19.37 -20.96
N GLY A 126 5.67 18.07 -20.71
CA GLY A 126 4.46 17.47 -20.18
C GLY A 126 3.34 17.32 -21.24
N GLU A 127 3.61 17.62 -22.52
CA GLU A 127 2.58 17.48 -23.55
C GLU A 127 2.25 16.01 -23.80
N PRO A 128 0.96 15.61 -23.77
CA PRO A 128 0.58 14.25 -24.11
C PRO A 128 0.84 14.00 -25.60
N LEU A 129 1.63 12.97 -25.90
CA LEU A 129 1.97 12.57 -27.28
C LEU A 129 0.88 11.67 -27.86
N TRP A 130 0.51 10.64 -27.12
CA TRP A 130 -0.59 9.73 -27.46
C TRP A 130 -1.19 9.10 -26.20
N LYS A 131 -2.40 8.56 -26.35
CA LYS A 131 -3.10 7.79 -25.31
C LYS A 131 -3.77 6.58 -25.96
N TRP A 132 -3.48 5.40 -25.45
CA TRP A 132 -4.11 4.15 -25.81
C TRP A 132 -5.21 3.80 -24.81
N GLU A 133 -6.37 3.42 -25.35
CA GLU A 133 -7.54 2.93 -24.63
C GLU A 133 -8.17 1.81 -25.47
N ASN A 134 -8.84 0.84 -24.85
CA ASN A 134 -9.43 -0.29 -25.56
C ASN A 134 -10.84 -0.65 -25.06
N ASP A 135 -11.82 -0.50 -25.97
CA ASP A 135 -13.22 -0.86 -25.72
C ASP A 135 -13.59 -2.26 -26.24
N VAL A 136 -12.70 -2.93 -26.98
CA VAL A 136 -12.99 -4.21 -27.64
C VAL A 136 -12.96 -5.36 -26.64
N TYR A 137 -11.88 -5.47 -25.88
CA TYR A 137 -11.70 -6.45 -24.81
C TYR A 137 -11.65 -5.80 -23.42
N GLY A 138 -11.80 -4.47 -23.37
CA GLY A 138 -11.81 -3.69 -22.13
C GLY A 138 -10.41 -3.49 -21.55
N LEU A 139 -10.38 -2.74 -20.46
CA LEU A 139 -9.16 -2.39 -19.75
C LEU A 139 -8.96 -3.29 -18.52
N SER A 140 -7.70 -3.44 -18.13
CA SER A 140 -7.33 -3.99 -16.82
C SER A 140 -7.25 -2.83 -15.84
N GLY A 141 -7.91 -2.92 -14.68
CA GLY A 141 -8.08 -1.80 -13.72
C GLY A 141 -6.76 -1.25 -13.15
N THR A 142 -6.51 -1.46 -11.86
CA THR A 142 -5.23 -1.04 -11.26
C THR A 142 -4.06 -1.82 -11.89
N ARG A 143 -3.00 -1.11 -12.26
CA ARG A 143 -1.77 -1.60 -12.91
C ARG A 143 -0.54 -0.98 -12.26
N ARG A 144 0.62 -1.62 -12.45
CA ARG A 144 1.87 -1.23 -11.79
C ARG A 144 2.97 -0.73 -12.73
N GLY A 145 2.69 -0.64 -14.02
CA GLY A 145 3.61 -0.11 -15.01
C GLY A 145 3.63 -0.90 -16.31
N VAL A 146 4.41 -0.37 -17.24
CA VAL A 146 4.67 -0.91 -18.59
C VAL A 146 6.15 -1.27 -18.74
N SER A 147 6.51 -1.95 -19.83
CA SER A 147 7.92 -2.12 -20.23
C SER A 147 8.14 -1.67 -21.68
N ALA A 148 9.37 -1.31 -22.02
CA ALA A 148 9.74 -0.86 -23.35
C ALA A 148 10.80 -1.77 -23.98
N GLY A 149 10.73 -1.96 -25.30
CA GLY A 149 11.72 -2.69 -26.10
C GLY A 149 11.28 -2.90 -27.54
N ASP A 150 12.24 -3.06 -28.45
CA ASP A 150 11.98 -3.27 -29.88
C ASP A 150 11.09 -2.19 -30.53
N GLY A 151 11.19 -0.94 -30.10
CA GLY A 151 10.33 0.15 -30.58
C GLY A 151 8.86 0.05 -30.13
N ARG A 152 8.62 -0.64 -29.01
CA ARG A 152 7.27 -0.94 -28.49
C ARG A 152 7.17 -0.69 -27.00
N ILE A 153 5.93 -0.43 -26.57
CA ILE A 153 5.50 -0.43 -25.17
C ILE A 153 4.60 -1.65 -24.93
N PHE A 154 4.94 -2.45 -23.94
CA PHE A 154 4.17 -3.63 -23.55
C PHE A 154 3.33 -3.33 -22.31
N THR A 155 2.07 -3.78 -22.31
CA THR A 155 1.11 -3.59 -21.21
C THR A 155 0.12 -4.75 -21.15
N LEU A 156 -0.84 -4.65 -20.22
CA LEU A 156 -1.89 -5.65 -20.01
C LEU A 156 -3.27 -5.10 -20.40
N GLY A 157 -4.05 -5.92 -21.09
CA GLY A 157 -5.43 -5.64 -21.52
C GLY A 157 -6.46 -6.53 -20.82
N GLY A 158 -7.75 -6.23 -21.04
CA GLY A 158 -8.84 -7.04 -20.50
C GLY A 158 -8.86 -8.49 -21.01
N GLY A 159 -9.30 -9.40 -20.15
CA GLY A 159 -9.41 -10.84 -20.47
C GLY A 159 -8.06 -11.55 -20.65
N ASN A 160 -7.15 -11.39 -19.70
CA ASN A 160 -5.82 -12.04 -19.67
C ASN A 160 -4.96 -11.75 -20.91
N ARG A 161 -4.96 -10.50 -21.37
CA ARG A 161 -4.22 -10.10 -22.57
C ARG A 161 -2.91 -9.41 -22.25
N VAL A 162 -1.87 -9.73 -23.03
CA VAL A 162 -0.68 -8.91 -23.19
C VAL A 162 -0.82 -8.14 -24.49
N VAL A 163 -0.45 -6.86 -24.47
CA VAL A 163 -0.61 -5.93 -25.59
C VAL A 163 0.72 -5.26 -25.88
N ALA A 164 1.09 -5.16 -27.16
CA ALA A 164 2.19 -4.33 -27.62
C ALA A 164 1.68 -3.14 -28.42
N LEU A 165 2.19 -1.96 -28.07
CA LEU A 165 1.90 -0.69 -28.69
C LEU A 165 3.15 -0.17 -29.38
N ASP A 166 3.02 0.45 -30.54
CA ASP A 166 4.09 1.22 -31.16
C ASP A 166 4.44 2.41 -30.25
N ASP A 167 5.72 2.56 -29.89
CA ASP A 167 6.15 3.56 -28.90
C ASP A 167 5.92 5.01 -29.35
N THR A 168 5.90 5.24 -30.66
CA THR A 168 5.82 6.57 -31.26
C THR A 168 4.37 7.00 -31.47
N THR A 169 3.49 6.06 -31.82
CA THR A 169 2.10 6.34 -32.23
C THR A 169 1.05 5.86 -31.24
N GLY A 170 1.38 4.90 -30.38
CA GLY A 170 0.44 4.22 -29.48
C GLY A 170 -0.51 3.26 -30.20
N GLU A 171 -0.32 2.98 -31.49
CA GLU A 171 -1.13 2.02 -32.24
C GLU A 171 -0.85 0.59 -31.74
N GLU A 172 -1.92 -0.21 -31.60
CA GLU A 172 -1.79 -1.63 -31.24
C GLU A 172 -1.08 -2.40 -32.36
N VAL A 173 0.09 -2.96 -32.05
CA VAL A 173 0.86 -3.83 -32.97
C VAL A 173 0.31 -5.25 -32.88
N TRP A 174 0.11 -5.74 -31.66
CA TRP A 174 -0.53 -7.03 -31.39
C TRP A 174 -1.16 -7.04 -29.99
N ALA A 175 -2.16 -7.89 -29.81
CA ALA A 175 -2.75 -8.23 -28.52
C ALA A 175 -3.08 -9.72 -28.46
N VAL A 176 -2.58 -10.42 -27.45
CA VAL A 176 -2.72 -11.89 -27.31
C VAL A 176 -3.34 -12.22 -25.97
N GLU A 177 -4.43 -12.99 -26.00
CA GLU A 177 -4.96 -13.67 -24.82
C GLU A 177 -4.06 -14.86 -24.52
N VAL A 178 -3.41 -14.83 -23.36
CA VAL A 178 -2.38 -15.82 -23.04
C VAL A 178 -3.01 -17.16 -22.66
N ALA A 179 -2.49 -18.23 -23.25
CA ALA A 179 -2.83 -19.60 -22.92
C ALA A 179 -1.61 -20.49 -23.13
N GLY A 180 -1.54 -21.60 -22.39
CA GLY A 180 -0.51 -22.60 -22.64
C GLY A 180 -0.68 -23.28 -24.01
N PRO A 181 0.35 -24.00 -24.49
CA PRO A 181 0.34 -24.60 -25.83
C PRO A 181 -0.75 -25.68 -26.01
N ALA A 182 -1.28 -26.26 -24.92
CA ALA A 182 -2.41 -27.17 -24.93
C ALA A 182 -3.74 -26.47 -24.56
N GLY A 183 -3.75 -25.14 -24.47
CA GLY A 183 -4.89 -24.35 -24.02
C GLY A 183 -5.03 -24.29 -22.50
N GLU A 184 -3.94 -24.51 -21.75
CA GLU A 184 -3.93 -24.37 -20.30
C GLU A 184 -4.29 -22.93 -19.89
N ASP A 185 -5.16 -22.81 -18.88
CA ASP A 185 -5.39 -21.53 -18.20
C ASP A 185 -4.14 -21.19 -17.37
N LEU A 186 -3.49 -20.07 -17.72
CA LEU A 186 -2.27 -19.59 -17.07
C LEU A 186 -2.56 -18.72 -15.84
N GLY A 187 -3.83 -18.62 -15.46
CA GLY A 187 -4.30 -17.75 -14.39
C GLY A 187 -4.61 -16.34 -14.89
N ARG A 188 -4.99 -15.48 -13.95
CA ARG A 188 -5.43 -14.12 -14.26
C ARG A 188 -4.24 -13.18 -14.52
N VAL A 189 -3.74 -13.16 -15.75
CA VAL A 189 -2.71 -12.21 -16.20
C VAL A 189 -3.27 -10.79 -16.20
N GLY A 190 -2.75 -9.96 -15.29
CA GLY A 190 -3.29 -8.63 -14.98
C GLY A 190 -2.51 -7.94 -13.86
N LYS A 191 -2.72 -6.62 -13.65
CA LYS A 191 -2.17 -5.80 -12.56
C LYS A 191 -0.65 -5.59 -12.53
N VAL A 192 0.13 -6.63 -12.78
CA VAL A 192 1.60 -6.63 -12.66
C VAL A 192 2.25 -5.86 -13.82
N ALA A 193 3.34 -5.16 -13.54
CA ALA A 193 4.14 -4.55 -14.61
C ALA A 193 4.73 -5.64 -15.52
N THR A 194 4.70 -5.44 -16.83
CA THR A 194 5.44 -6.29 -17.77
C THR A 194 6.94 -6.04 -17.64
N VAL A 195 7.75 -7.03 -18.01
CA VAL A 195 9.22 -6.89 -18.09
C VAL A 195 9.66 -7.27 -19.49
N TYR A 196 10.52 -6.46 -20.10
CA TYR A 196 11.12 -6.76 -21.40
C TYR A 196 12.62 -7.03 -21.24
N SER A 197 13.12 -8.06 -21.91
CA SER A 197 14.57 -8.29 -22.08
C SER A 197 14.84 -9.14 -23.30
N ASP A 198 15.76 -8.72 -24.16
CA ASP A 198 16.31 -9.51 -25.28
C ASP A 198 15.24 -10.18 -26.17
N GLY A 199 14.23 -9.41 -26.59
CA GLY A 199 13.14 -9.91 -27.46
C GLY A 199 12.08 -10.74 -26.72
N ILE A 200 12.11 -10.79 -25.39
CA ILE A 200 11.13 -11.50 -24.57
C ILE A 200 10.35 -10.52 -23.71
N VAL A 201 9.02 -10.71 -23.64
CA VAL A 201 8.13 -10.01 -22.71
C VAL A 201 7.62 -11.00 -21.67
N TYR A 202 7.89 -10.70 -20.41
CA TYR A 202 7.38 -11.44 -19.25
C TYR A 202 6.13 -10.75 -18.71
N ALA A 203 5.07 -11.54 -18.55
CA ALA A 203 3.83 -11.14 -17.90
C ALA A 203 3.48 -12.13 -16.79
N HIS A 204 2.70 -11.66 -15.83
CA HIS A 204 2.43 -12.41 -14.60
C HIS A 204 0.94 -12.49 -14.29
N ALA A 205 0.54 -13.61 -13.70
CA ALA A 205 -0.79 -13.80 -13.14
C ALA A 205 -0.89 -13.29 -11.68
N ALA A 206 -2.07 -12.80 -11.30
CA ALA A 206 -2.41 -12.35 -9.96
C ALA A 206 -3.81 -12.85 -9.55
N ASP A 207 -4.07 -12.96 -8.24
CA ASP A 207 -5.42 -13.21 -7.68
C ASP A 207 -6.16 -14.44 -8.27
N GLY A 208 -5.70 -15.67 -7.98
CA GLY A 208 -6.38 -16.89 -8.43
C GLY A 208 -5.90 -18.16 -7.73
N ASP A 209 -6.56 -19.28 -8.04
CA ASP A 209 -6.27 -20.61 -7.46
C ASP A 209 -4.98 -21.23 -8.03
N ARG A 210 -4.54 -20.76 -9.19
CA ARG A 210 -3.23 -21.06 -9.78
C ARG A 210 -2.81 -19.92 -10.69
N GLY A 211 -1.54 -19.50 -10.61
CA GLY A 211 -1.01 -18.45 -11.49
C GLY A 211 0.35 -18.84 -12.07
N ALA A 212 0.60 -18.39 -13.29
CA ALA A 212 1.88 -18.54 -13.95
C ALA A 212 2.57 -17.19 -14.24
N VAL A 213 3.89 -17.24 -14.34
CA VAL A 213 4.66 -16.29 -15.15
C VAL A 213 4.68 -16.83 -16.58
N VAL A 214 4.42 -15.97 -17.56
CA VAL A 214 4.44 -16.31 -19.00
C VAL A 214 5.45 -15.43 -19.72
N ALA A 215 6.23 -16.06 -20.61
CA ALA A 215 7.16 -15.40 -21.52
C ALA A 215 6.61 -15.49 -22.95
N LEU A 216 6.60 -14.35 -23.63
CA LEU A 216 6.14 -14.19 -25.01
C LEU A 216 7.25 -13.58 -25.87
N ASP A 217 7.26 -13.92 -27.16
CA ASP A 217 8.09 -13.24 -28.15
C ASP A 217 7.59 -11.79 -28.32
N ALA A 218 8.50 -10.82 -28.16
CA ALA A 218 8.17 -9.41 -28.22
C ALA A 218 7.68 -8.95 -29.60
N ALA A 219 8.08 -9.64 -30.67
CA ALA A 219 7.77 -9.24 -32.03
C ALA A 219 6.30 -9.49 -32.40
N ASP A 220 5.72 -10.59 -31.92
CA ASP A 220 4.37 -11.03 -32.32
C ASP A 220 3.47 -11.57 -31.19
N GLY A 221 3.97 -11.62 -29.95
CA GLY A 221 3.23 -12.12 -28.80
C GLY A 221 3.08 -13.64 -28.75
N SER A 222 3.81 -14.38 -29.58
CA SER A 222 3.77 -15.84 -29.56
C SER A 222 4.33 -16.42 -28.26
N TYR A 223 3.73 -17.52 -27.80
CA TYR A 223 4.12 -18.20 -26.57
C TYR A 223 5.55 -18.76 -26.67
N LEU A 224 6.37 -18.51 -25.65
CA LEU A 224 7.69 -19.12 -25.49
C LEU A 224 7.68 -20.18 -24.38
N TRP A 225 7.37 -19.77 -23.15
CA TRP A 225 7.32 -20.65 -21.99
C TRP A 225 6.40 -20.07 -20.89
N HIS A 226 6.01 -20.90 -19.93
CA HIS A 226 5.40 -20.44 -18.68
C HIS A 226 5.90 -21.26 -17.49
N PHE A 227 5.81 -20.70 -16.29
CA PHE A 227 6.10 -21.40 -15.03
C PHE A 227 4.97 -21.17 -14.03
N PHE A 228 4.32 -22.25 -13.56
CA PHE A 228 3.27 -22.18 -12.55
C PHE A 228 3.86 -22.13 -11.13
N GLY A 229 3.31 -21.29 -10.26
CA GLY A 229 3.66 -21.31 -8.83
C GLY A 229 3.12 -22.54 -8.10
N GLY A 230 1.92 -23.00 -8.47
CA GLY A 230 1.37 -24.28 -8.04
C GLY A 230 1.89 -25.44 -8.91
N PRO A 231 2.67 -26.39 -8.37
CA PRO A 231 3.30 -27.45 -9.15
C PRO A 231 2.29 -28.50 -9.60
N LYS A 232 2.51 -29.05 -10.80
CA LYS A 232 1.72 -30.20 -11.26
C LYS A 232 2.18 -31.46 -10.53
N ARG A 233 1.25 -32.33 -10.12
CA ARG A 233 1.62 -33.55 -9.40
C ARG A 233 2.50 -34.49 -10.23
N GLY A 234 3.64 -34.92 -9.68
CA GLY A 234 4.64 -35.72 -10.41
C GLY A 234 5.58 -34.91 -11.30
N GLN A 235 5.52 -33.58 -11.29
CA GLN A 235 6.44 -32.74 -12.05
C GLN A 235 7.80 -32.68 -11.34
N GLU A 236 8.83 -33.16 -12.03
CA GLU A 236 10.20 -33.13 -11.53
C GLU A 236 10.90 -31.81 -11.92
N PHE A 237 11.62 -31.22 -10.96
CA PHE A 237 12.48 -30.06 -11.13
C PHE A 237 13.92 -30.44 -10.78
N THR A 238 14.89 -30.11 -11.65
CA THR A 238 16.31 -30.38 -11.42
C THR A 238 17.07 -29.07 -11.25
N GLY A 239 17.65 -28.86 -10.07
CA GLY A 239 18.38 -27.64 -9.75
C GLY A 239 19.78 -27.58 -10.36
N VAL A 240 20.41 -26.40 -10.25
CA VAL A 240 21.82 -26.17 -10.63
C VAL A 240 22.80 -27.00 -9.79
N ASP A 241 22.37 -27.48 -8.63
CA ASP A 241 23.10 -28.41 -7.78
C ASP A 241 22.98 -29.88 -8.24
N GLY A 242 22.16 -30.16 -9.25
CA GLY A 242 21.88 -31.49 -9.79
C GLY A 242 20.86 -32.30 -8.99
N GLN A 243 20.21 -31.71 -7.98
CA GLN A 243 19.16 -32.38 -7.23
C GLN A 243 17.83 -32.31 -7.97
N THR A 244 17.18 -33.47 -8.11
CA THR A 244 15.83 -33.59 -8.65
C THR A 244 14.83 -33.81 -7.54
N PHE A 245 13.73 -33.07 -7.56
CA PHE A 245 12.62 -33.21 -6.61
C PHE A 245 11.26 -32.98 -7.28
N ASP A 246 10.19 -33.48 -6.67
CA ASP A 246 8.81 -33.16 -7.03
C ASP A 246 8.22 -32.21 -5.99
N ALA A 247 8.00 -30.96 -6.38
CA ALA A 247 7.47 -29.93 -5.48
C ALA A 247 6.07 -30.27 -4.95
N SER A 248 5.28 -31.05 -5.70
CA SER A 248 3.93 -31.46 -5.30
C SER A 248 3.91 -32.44 -4.12
N GLU A 249 5.04 -33.08 -3.79
CA GLU A 249 5.18 -33.94 -2.59
C GLU A 249 5.11 -33.11 -1.30
N THR A 250 5.34 -31.80 -1.38
CA THR A 250 5.17 -30.86 -0.26
C THR A 250 3.72 -30.41 -0.05
N TRP A 251 2.80 -30.93 -0.86
CA TRP A 251 1.36 -30.75 -0.71
C TRP A 251 0.72 -32.05 -0.28
N GLY A 252 -0.32 -31.93 0.54
CA GLY A 252 -1.16 -33.04 0.93
C GLY A 252 -1.71 -33.86 -0.25
N PRO A 253 -2.27 -35.05 0.03
CA PRO A 253 -2.85 -35.88 -1.01
C PRO A 253 -4.04 -35.16 -1.69
N VAL A 254 -4.37 -35.59 -2.91
CA VAL A 254 -5.61 -35.19 -3.59
C VAL A 254 -6.80 -35.48 -2.68
N LEU A 255 -7.68 -34.50 -2.53
CA LEU A 255 -8.83 -34.59 -1.65
C LEU A 255 -9.86 -35.60 -2.19
N ALA A 256 -10.74 -36.07 -1.31
CA ALA A 256 -11.71 -37.10 -1.66
C ALA A 256 -12.72 -36.68 -2.75
N ASP A 257 -12.91 -35.38 -2.96
CA ASP A 257 -13.73 -34.80 -4.01
C ASP A 257 -12.98 -34.59 -5.35
N GLY A 258 -11.68 -34.89 -5.37
CA GLY A 258 -10.81 -34.75 -6.55
C GLY A 258 -10.01 -33.46 -6.60
N THR A 259 -10.20 -32.53 -5.65
CA THR A 259 -9.44 -31.28 -5.58
C THR A 259 -7.95 -31.57 -5.32
N ASP A 260 -7.06 -30.98 -6.13
CA ASP A 260 -5.61 -31.07 -5.92
C ASP A 260 -5.04 -29.72 -5.50
N CYS A 261 -4.72 -29.57 -4.22
CA CYS A 261 -4.19 -28.32 -3.67
C CYS A 261 -2.83 -27.93 -4.23
N ALA A 262 -2.05 -28.85 -4.80
CA ALA A 262 -0.81 -28.48 -5.49
C ALA A 262 -1.11 -27.62 -6.74
N GLU A 263 -2.25 -27.84 -7.39
CA GLU A 263 -2.66 -27.13 -8.62
C GLU A 263 -3.73 -26.07 -8.38
N GLU A 264 -4.35 -26.04 -7.21
CA GLU A 264 -5.44 -25.10 -6.86
C GLU A 264 -5.16 -24.30 -5.58
N GLY A 265 -3.95 -24.40 -5.02
CA GLY A 265 -3.62 -23.84 -3.71
C GLY A 265 -3.27 -22.35 -3.69
N GLY A 266 -3.23 -21.67 -4.84
CA GLY A 266 -2.81 -20.27 -4.98
C GLY A 266 -1.41 -20.12 -5.59
N ALA A 267 -0.47 -19.55 -4.82
CA ALA A 267 0.91 -19.28 -5.26
C ALA A 267 0.97 -18.48 -6.57
N THR A 268 0.32 -17.30 -6.58
CA THR A 268 0.32 -16.40 -7.76
C THR A 268 1.51 -15.43 -7.73
N SER A 269 2.05 -15.09 -8.90
CA SER A 269 3.21 -14.22 -9.06
C SER A 269 2.79 -12.75 -9.24
N TRP A 270 2.15 -12.16 -8.23
CA TRP A 270 1.48 -10.88 -8.44
C TRP A 270 2.42 -9.65 -8.46
N MET A 271 3.74 -9.84 -8.59
CA MET A 271 4.78 -8.80 -8.73
C MET A 271 5.76 -9.13 -9.86
N HIS A 272 6.36 -8.11 -10.46
CA HIS A 272 7.26 -8.27 -11.59
C HIS A 272 8.61 -8.87 -11.14
N GLY A 273 9.27 -9.59 -12.04
CA GLY A 273 10.55 -10.24 -11.77
C GLY A 273 11.76 -9.35 -12.06
N ALA A 274 12.95 -9.94 -11.95
CA ALA A 274 14.23 -9.35 -12.34
C ALA A 274 14.94 -10.23 -13.36
N VAL A 275 15.79 -9.62 -14.20
CA VAL A 275 16.60 -10.33 -15.19
C VAL A 275 18.07 -10.07 -14.92
N ASP A 276 18.86 -11.15 -14.81
CA ASP A 276 20.32 -11.06 -14.92
C ASP A 276 20.73 -11.52 -16.33
N PRO A 277 21.08 -10.60 -17.24
CA PRO A 277 21.48 -10.96 -18.60
C PRO A 277 22.86 -11.62 -18.66
N GLU A 278 23.74 -11.42 -17.67
CA GLU A 278 25.05 -12.09 -17.61
C GLU A 278 24.88 -13.58 -17.30
N LEU A 279 23.95 -13.90 -16.41
CA LEU A 279 23.66 -15.28 -16.01
C LEU A 279 22.58 -15.94 -16.87
N GLY A 280 21.87 -15.17 -17.70
CA GLY A 280 20.74 -15.65 -18.49
C GLY A 280 19.56 -16.11 -17.61
N MET A 281 19.36 -15.48 -16.45
CA MET A 281 18.36 -15.89 -15.46
C MET A 281 17.25 -14.88 -15.28
N TYR A 282 16.05 -15.40 -15.06
CA TYR A 282 14.87 -14.65 -14.66
C TYR A 282 14.46 -15.07 -13.25
N TYR A 283 14.33 -14.08 -12.35
CA TYR A 283 13.96 -14.28 -10.95
C TYR A 283 12.51 -13.85 -10.74
N MET A 284 11.70 -14.75 -10.21
CA MET A 284 10.27 -14.53 -9.95
C MET A 284 9.92 -14.91 -8.51
N THR A 285 8.85 -14.33 -8.00
CA THR A 285 8.36 -14.61 -6.64
C THR A 285 6.90 -14.99 -6.69
N PHE A 286 6.53 -15.99 -5.90
CA PHE A 286 5.17 -16.49 -5.77
C PHE A 286 4.64 -16.22 -4.37
N GLY A 287 3.39 -15.74 -4.33
CA GLY A 287 2.69 -15.36 -3.12
C GLY A 287 2.18 -16.55 -2.31
N ASN A 288 1.25 -16.26 -1.41
CA ASN A 288 0.77 -17.20 -0.42
C ASN A 288 0.00 -18.40 -1.00
N ALA A 289 -0.14 -19.45 -0.19
CA ALA A 289 -1.13 -20.50 -0.42
C ALA A 289 -2.53 -20.00 -0.02
N ARG A 290 -3.24 -19.43 -1.00
CA ARG A 290 -4.50 -18.68 -0.82
C ARG A 290 -5.75 -19.55 -0.80
N SER A 291 -5.70 -20.72 -1.41
CA SER A 291 -6.87 -21.52 -1.75
C SER A 291 -6.83 -22.90 -1.06
N CYS A 292 -7.69 -23.84 -1.47
CA CYS A 292 -7.96 -25.07 -0.71
C CYS A 292 -8.50 -24.87 0.72
N THR A 293 -9.15 -23.71 0.96
CA THR A 293 -10.14 -23.34 1.99
C THR A 293 -10.07 -21.81 2.13
N SER A 294 -8.90 -21.30 2.52
CA SER A 294 -8.54 -19.87 2.55
C SER A 294 -7.04 -19.70 2.83
N SER A 295 -6.53 -18.47 2.70
CA SER A 295 -5.17 -18.13 3.15
C SER A 295 -4.97 -18.40 4.65
N GLN A 296 -6.02 -18.45 5.47
CA GLN A 296 -5.95 -18.60 6.93
C GLN A 296 -6.22 -20.03 7.43
N ASN A 297 -6.47 -20.97 6.53
CA ASN A 297 -6.78 -22.36 6.87
C ASN A 297 -5.98 -23.35 6.01
N GLY A 298 -4.91 -23.88 6.61
CA GLY A 298 -4.01 -24.86 6.00
C GLY A 298 -4.43 -26.32 6.22
N SER A 299 -5.55 -26.59 6.89
CA SER A 299 -5.92 -27.94 7.35
C SER A 299 -6.04 -29.00 6.25
N LEU A 300 -6.39 -28.58 5.02
CA LEU A 300 -6.51 -29.46 3.85
C LEU A 300 -5.25 -29.54 2.98
N ARG A 301 -4.22 -28.75 3.29
CA ARG A 301 -2.96 -28.66 2.52
C ARG A 301 -1.74 -28.87 3.43
N PRO A 302 -1.63 -30.00 4.15
CA PRO A 302 -0.45 -30.27 4.97
C PRO A 302 0.84 -30.26 4.14
N GLY A 303 1.95 -29.88 4.78
CA GLY A 303 3.27 -29.76 4.16
C GLY A 303 3.66 -28.32 3.83
N ASP A 304 4.89 -28.14 3.34
CA ASP A 304 5.49 -26.83 3.12
C ASP A 304 4.84 -26.02 1.98
N ASN A 305 4.10 -26.68 1.09
CA ASN A 305 3.31 -26.07 0.01
C ASN A 305 4.15 -25.30 -1.04
N LEU A 306 5.22 -25.90 -1.58
CA LEU A 306 6.04 -25.27 -2.62
C LEU A 306 5.26 -25.11 -3.94
N PHE A 307 5.29 -23.98 -4.65
CA PHE A 307 6.16 -22.82 -4.47
C PHE A 307 5.42 -21.61 -3.87
N SER A 308 4.53 -21.81 -2.89
CA SER A 308 3.97 -20.66 -2.14
C SER A 308 5.03 -19.95 -1.30
N SER A 309 4.96 -18.63 -1.22
CA SER A 309 5.88 -17.74 -0.50
C SER A 309 7.35 -18.03 -0.81
N THR A 310 7.61 -18.27 -2.10
CA THR A 310 8.88 -18.78 -2.65
C THR A 310 9.38 -17.91 -3.80
N MET A 311 10.69 -17.66 -3.79
CA MET A 311 11.41 -17.15 -4.96
C MET A 311 11.87 -18.32 -5.82
N VAL A 312 11.72 -18.21 -7.13
CA VAL A 312 12.19 -19.19 -8.12
C VAL A 312 13.07 -18.48 -9.15
N ALA A 313 14.20 -19.07 -9.48
CA ALA A 313 15.02 -18.68 -10.62
C ALA A 313 14.87 -19.69 -11.76
N VAL A 314 14.71 -19.19 -12.98
CA VAL A 314 14.65 -19.97 -14.21
C VAL A 314 15.63 -19.43 -15.25
N ASP A 315 15.96 -20.25 -16.23
CA ASP A 315 16.57 -19.77 -17.48
C ASP A 315 15.62 -18.79 -18.18
N ALA A 316 16.10 -17.58 -18.47
CA ALA A 316 15.27 -16.49 -18.98
C ALA A 316 14.67 -16.78 -20.36
N ALA A 317 15.36 -17.56 -21.19
CA ALA A 317 14.94 -17.86 -22.57
C ALA A 317 14.03 -19.08 -22.66
N THR A 318 14.19 -20.05 -21.76
CA THR A 318 13.53 -21.36 -21.86
C THR A 318 12.55 -21.68 -20.73
N GLY A 319 12.61 -20.96 -19.61
CA GLY A 319 11.80 -21.23 -18.42
C GLY A 319 12.28 -22.46 -17.62
N GLU A 320 13.43 -23.03 -17.96
CA GLU A 320 14.00 -24.17 -17.23
C GLU A 320 14.36 -23.77 -15.80
N TYR A 321 13.83 -24.50 -14.81
CA TYR A 321 14.12 -24.30 -13.39
C TYR A 321 15.63 -24.34 -13.09
N LYS A 322 16.09 -23.44 -12.20
CA LYS A 322 17.48 -23.39 -11.72
C LYS A 322 17.58 -23.60 -10.21
N TRP A 323 16.85 -22.82 -9.42
CA TRP A 323 16.83 -22.93 -7.96
C TRP A 323 15.58 -22.25 -7.39
N HIS A 324 15.27 -22.52 -6.11
CA HIS A 324 14.26 -21.78 -5.37
C HIS A 324 14.69 -21.53 -3.92
N TYR A 325 14.05 -20.56 -3.27
CA TYR A 325 14.16 -20.32 -1.83
C TYR A 325 12.79 -20.00 -1.24
N GLN A 326 12.28 -20.87 -0.37
CA GLN A 326 11.01 -20.65 0.32
C GLN A 326 11.23 -19.87 1.62
N SER A 327 10.58 -18.71 1.72
CA SER A 327 10.71 -17.83 2.89
C SER A 327 9.71 -18.11 4.00
N ILE A 328 8.60 -18.79 3.67
CA ILE A 328 7.56 -19.16 4.64
C ILE A 328 7.07 -20.55 4.27
N ARG A 329 7.23 -21.49 5.19
CA ARG A 329 6.73 -22.85 5.06
C ARG A 329 5.28 -22.89 5.50
N HIS A 330 4.43 -23.58 4.75
CA HIS A 330 3.02 -23.76 5.12
C HIS A 330 2.32 -22.43 5.48
N ASP A 331 2.39 -21.44 4.57
CA ASP A 331 1.83 -20.11 4.82
C ASP A 331 0.32 -20.20 5.11
N VAL A 332 -0.08 -19.80 6.32
CA VAL A 332 -1.49 -19.63 6.72
C VAL A 332 -1.80 -18.20 7.15
N TRP A 333 -0.95 -17.24 6.82
CA TRP A 333 -1.07 -15.87 7.29
C TRP A 333 -1.33 -14.88 6.15
N ASP A 334 -1.34 -15.31 4.89
CA ASP A 334 -1.38 -14.42 3.71
C ASP A 334 -0.15 -13.51 3.68
N MET A 335 1.01 -14.11 3.98
CA MET A 335 2.30 -13.45 4.11
C MET A 335 3.10 -13.61 2.81
N ASP A 336 2.51 -13.20 1.70
CA ASP A 336 3.20 -13.07 0.42
C ASP A 336 4.52 -12.31 0.57
N ASN A 337 5.63 -13.02 0.49
CA ASN A 337 6.95 -12.41 0.35
C ASN A 337 7.24 -12.32 -1.15
N VAL A 338 6.83 -11.23 -1.79
CA VAL A 338 6.87 -11.10 -3.25
C VAL A 338 7.33 -9.74 -3.74
N HIS A 339 8.06 -8.95 -2.93
CA HIS A 339 8.68 -7.74 -3.50
C HIS A 339 9.48 -8.11 -4.75
N PRO A 340 9.51 -7.23 -5.76
CA PRO A 340 10.33 -7.44 -6.95
C PRO A 340 11.76 -7.76 -6.53
N PRO A 341 12.32 -8.88 -7.02
CA PRO A 341 13.68 -9.27 -6.69
C PRO A 341 14.62 -8.13 -7.05
N THR A 342 15.50 -7.73 -6.11
CA THR A 342 16.48 -6.67 -6.37
C THR A 342 17.87 -7.30 -6.44
N LEU A 343 18.57 -7.12 -7.55
CA LEU A 343 19.88 -7.72 -7.80
C LEU A 343 21.01 -6.73 -7.47
N ALA A 344 22.08 -7.21 -6.87
CA ALA A 344 23.29 -6.42 -6.65
C ALA A 344 24.55 -7.28 -6.66
N ASP A 345 25.69 -6.66 -6.98
CA ASP A 345 27.00 -7.27 -6.80
C ASP A 345 27.63 -6.60 -5.56
N LEU A 346 27.99 -7.39 -4.55
CA LEU A 346 28.41 -6.91 -3.23
C LEU A 346 29.73 -7.56 -2.80
N GLU A 347 30.54 -6.82 -2.06
CA GLU A 347 31.63 -7.43 -1.28
C GLU A 347 31.08 -7.90 0.07
N ILE A 348 31.10 -9.22 0.32
CA ILE A 348 30.68 -9.82 1.60
C ILE A 348 31.82 -10.70 2.11
N GLY A 349 32.32 -10.41 3.30
CA GLY A 349 33.45 -11.15 3.87
C GLY A 349 34.75 -11.06 3.06
N GLY A 350 34.91 -10.02 2.24
CA GLY A 350 36.06 -9.83 1.34
C GLY A 350 35.96 -10.60 0.02
N GLU A 351 34.81 -11.18 -0.30
CA GLU A 351 34.53 -11.85 -1.57
C GLU A 351 33.41 -11.11 -2.33
N GLU A 352 33.59 -10.95 -3.64
CA GLU A 352 32.55 -10.45 -4.54
C GLU A 352 31.44 -11.50 -4.69
N ARG A 353 30.21 -11.12 -4.37
CA ARG A 353 29.03 -11.99 -4.40
C ARG A 353 27.95 -11.37 -5.27
N LYS A 354 27.41 -12.19 -6.17
CA LYS A 354 26.24 -11.86 -6.97
C LYS A 354 24.99 -12.17 -6.14
N VAL A 355 24.32 -11.16 -5.60
CA VAL A 355 23.19 -11.35 -4.68
C VAL A 355 21.84 -10.96 -5.27
N VAL A 356 20.78 -11.47 -4.64
CA VAL A 356 19.39 -11.03 -4.77
C VAL A 356 18.79 -10.80 -3.39
N PHE A 357 18.08 -9.67 -3.22
CA PHE A 357 17.27 -9.37 -2.04
C PHE A 357 15.85 -9.90 -2.22
N TYR A 358 15.34 -10.61 -1.21
CA TYR A 358 14.04 -11.30 -1.24
C TYR A 358 13.28 -11.16 0.08
N GLY A 359 11.98 -10.85 0.02
CA GLY A 359 11.06 -10.76 1.16
C GLY A 359 10.01 -9.68 0.92
N SER A 360 8.96 -9.55 1.75
CA SER A 360 8.11 -8.34 1.81
C SER A 360 7.22 -8.30 3.05
N LYS A 361 6.08 -9.01 3.07
CA LYS A 361 5.05 -8.90 4.10
C LYS A 361 5.51 -9.28 5.49
N SER A 362 6.40 -10.25 5.60
CA SER A 362 6.95 -10.60 6.92
C SER A 362 7.85 -9.49 7.51
N GLY A 363 8.29 -8.51 6.72
CA GLY A 363 9.33 -7.56 7.12
C GLY A 363 10.72 -8.17 7.19
N HIS A 364 10.87 -9.43 6.76
CA HIS A 364 12.16 -10.06 6.55
C HIS A 364 12.74 -9.66 5.20
N GLN A 365 14.07 -9.54 5.14
CA GLN A 365 14.82 -9.51 3.89
C GLN A 365 15.90 -10.57 3.95
N PHE A 366 15.81 -11.53 3.05
CA PHE A 366 16.81 -12.56 2.80
C PHE A 366 17.76 -12.05 1.72
N VAL A 367 19.05 -12.27 1.93
CA VAL A 367 20.09 -11.98 0.93
C VAL A 367 20.64 -13.30 0.45
N LEU A 368 20.38 -13.62 -0.80
CA LEU A 368 20.69 -14.92 -1.41
C LEU A 368 21.73 -14.73 -2.51
N ASP A 369 22.59 -15.73 -2.71
CA ASP A 369 23.45 -15.79 -3.87
C ASP A 369 22.58 -16.11 -5.08
N ARG A 370 22.48 -15.17 -6.02
CA ARG A 370 21.52 -15.30 -7.12
C ARG A 370 21.93 -16.36 -8.15
N THR A 371 23.11 -16.98 -8.00
CA THR A 371 23.57 -18.08 -8.86
C THR A 371 22.98 -19.43 -8.44
N ASN A 372 22.66 -19.61 -7.16
CA ASN A 372 22.25 -20.91 -6.60
C ASN A 372 21.14 -20.85 -5.54
N GLY A 373 20.72 -19.67 -5.09
CA GLY A 373 19.66 -19.47 -4.11
C GLY A 373 20.09 -19.66 -2.65
N GLU A 374 21.37 -19.91 -2.37
CA GLU A 374 21.87 -20.09 -1.01
C GLU A 374 21.96 -18.75 -0.27
N PRO A 375 21.57 -18.67 1.02
CA PRO A 375 21.77 -17.46 1.80
C PRO A 375 23.25 -17.07 1.90
N VAL A 376 23.56 -15.80 1.60
CA VAL A 376 24.91 -15.24 1.84
C VAL A 376 25.05 -14.61 3.21
N LEU A 377 23.92 -14.25 3.83
CA LEU A 377 23.84 -13.84 5.23
C LEU A 377 23.19 -14.94 6.08
N PRO A 378 23.48 -15.00 7.38
CA PRO A 378 22.94 -16.04 8.25
C PRO A 378 21.41 -16.05 8.31
N VAL A 379 20.84 -17.25 8.20
CA VAL A 379 19.41 -17.53 8.39
C VAL A 379 19.27 -18.52 9.53
N ILE A 380 18.38 -18.22 10.47
CA ILE A 380 18.06 -19.03 11.64
C ILE A 380 16.76 -19.77 11.37
N ASP A 381 16.77 -21.08 11.53
CA ASP A 381 15.53 -21.87 11.54
C ASP A 381 14.93 -21.83 12.95
N LYS A 382 13.96 -20.93 13.17
CA LYS A 382 13.39 -20.63 14.48
C LYS A 382 12.24 -21.61 14.76
N PRO A 383 12.24 -22.33 15.91
CA PRO A 383 11.09 -23.12 16.34
C PRO A 383 9.85 -22.27 16.55
N MET A 384 8.71 -22.72 16.05
CA MET A 384 7.42 -22.03 16.12
C MET A 384 6.45 -22.72 17.08
N ILE A 385 5.49 -21.96 17.63
CA ILE A 385 4.29 -22.55 18.22
C ILE A 385 3.48 -23.20 17.10
N THR A 386 3.02 -24.43 17.29
CA THR A 386 2.21 -25.14 16.29
C THR A 386 0.79 -25.38 16.78
N ASP A 387 -0.16 -25.41 15.85
CA ASP A 387 -1.53 -25.86 16.09
C ASP A 387 -1.79 -27.13 15.26
N SER A 388 -2.09 -28.22 15.96
CA SER A 388 -2.34 -29.54 15.34
C SER A 388 -3.51 -29.57 14.35
N ARG A 389 -4.40 -28.58 14.38
CA ARG A 389 -5.55 -28.47 13.45
C ARG A 389 -5.16 -27.87 12.10
N GLN A 390 -4.12 -27.05 12.05
CA GLN A 390 -3.66 -26.37 10.84
C GLN A 390 -2.60 -27.17 10.08
N ASN A 391 -1.84 -28.03 10.76
CA ASN A 391 -0.62 -28.69 10.25
C ASN A 391 0.56 -27.72 10.07
N HIS A 392 0.74 -26.77 11.01
CA HIS A 392 1.84 -25.81 10.95
C HIS A 392 3.22 -26.47 10.85
N ALA A 393 4.09 -25.82 10.07
CA ALA A 393 5.51 -26.09 10.11
C ALA A 393 6.06 -25.86 11.54
N THR A 394 6.92 -26.77 12.00
CA THR A 394 7.52 -26.71 13.34
C THR A 394 8.61 -25.65 13.45
N THR A 395 9.14 -25.19 12.32
CA THR A 395 10.17 -24.16 12.22
C THR A 395 9.90 -23.26 11.02
N GLN A 396 10.39 -22.03 11.08
CA GLN A 396 10.37 -21.06 9.99
C GLN A 396 11.74 -20.42 9.82
N PRO A 397 12.15 -20.05 8.58
CA PRO A 397 13.41 -19.37 8.35
C PRO A 397 13.30 -17.87 8.67
N PHE A 398 14.31 -17.35 9.39
CA PHE A 398 14.41 -15.95 9.75
C PHE A 398 15.80 -15.40 9.40
N PRO A 399 15.94 -14.26 8.72
CA PRO A 399 17.24 -13.61 8.54
C PRO A 399 17.77 -13.17 9.90
N GLU A 400 19.05 -13.41 10.24
CA GLU A 400 19.58 -13.15 11.59
C GLU A 400 19.35 -11.69 12.06
N ASN A 401 19.48 -10.73 11.16
CA ASN A 401 19.14 -9.33 11.42
C ASN A 401 17.70 -9.01 11.00
N ARG A 402 16.95 -8.35 11.89
CA ARG A 402 15.53 -8.02 11.69
C ARG A 402 15.35 -6.55 11.35
N LEU A 403 14.51 -6.28 10.36
CA LEU A 403 14.19 -4.92 9.95
C LEU A 403 13.06 -4.33 10.79
N LEU A 404 12.09 -5.14 11.19
CA LEU A 404 10.90 -4.73 11.93
C LEU A 404 10.67 -5.62 13.16
N PRO A 405 9.92 -5.14 14.17
CA PRO A 405 9.51 -5.94 15.32
C PRO A 405 8.70 -7.17 14.92
N GLU A 406 8.99 -8.30 15.57
CA GLU A 406 8.33 -9.59 15.31
C GLU A 406 7.12 -9.84 16.21
N CYS A 407 6.85 -9.01 17.22
CA CYS A 407 5.78 -9.22 18.19
C CYS A 407 5.12 -7.90 18.55
N VAL A 408 3.83 -7.94 18.89
CA VAL A 408 3.09 -6.76 19.31
C VAL A 408 3.62 -6.23 20.65
N VAL A 409 3.45 -4.93 20.87
CA VAL A 409 3.87 -4.27 22.11
C VAL A 409 2.66 -4.13 23.04
N TRP A 410 2.73 -4.75 24.21
CA TRP A 410 1.67 -4.69 25.23
C TRP A 410 1.88 -3.48 26.16
N GLU A 411 1.50 -2.30 25.68
CA GLU A 411 1.63 -1.05 26.44
C GLU A 411 0.46 -0.81 27.41
N LYS A 412 0.78 -0.17 28.53
CA LYS A 412 -0.20 0.32 29.50
C LYS A 412 -1.23 1.23 28.84
N LEU A 413 -2.50 1.09 29.22
CA LEU A 413 -3.56 2.02 28.83
C LEU A 413 -3.41 3.32 29.64
N ASP A 414 -3.04 4.40 28.95
CA ASP A 414 -2.70 5.69 29.56
C ASP A 414 -2.89 6.83 28.54
N PRO A 415 -3.61 7.92 28.88
CA PRO A 415 -3.79 9.06 27.98
C PRO A 415 -2.49 9.81 27.64
N GLU A 416 -1.43 9.65 28.45
CA GLU A 416 -0.11 10.23 28.14
C GLU A 416 0.62 9.45 27.02
N ASN A 417 0.11 8.26 26.65
CA ASN A 417 0.74 7.34 25.71
C ASN A 417 -0.10 7.12 24.44
N ILE A 418 -0.59 8.20 23.83
CA ILE A 418 -1.40 8.17 22.60
C ILE A 418 -0.70 9.00 21.52
N PRO A 419 -0.38 8.41 20.35
CA PRO A 419 -0.79 7.07 19.88
C PRO A 419 -0.10 5.89 20.58
N GLY A 420 1.02 6.12 21.25
CA GLY A 420 1.87 5.08 21.85
C GLY A 420 2.82 4.46 20.84
N ASP A 421 3.35 3.29 21.16
CA ASP A 421 4.19 2.52 20.23
C ASP A 421 3.40 2.18 18.95
N PRO A 422 3.98 2.35 17.74
CA PRO A 422 3.30 1.99 16.50
C PRO A 422 2.81 0.54 16.45
N TRP A 423 3.51 -0.39 17.11
CA TRP A 423 3.18 -1.82 17.17
C TRP A 423 2.34 -2.22 18.38
N ARG A 424 1.75 -1.23 19.05
CA ARG A 424 0.92 -1.44 20.23
C ARG A 424 -0.29 -2.33 19.95
N ALA A 425 -0.51 -3.31 20.82
CA ALA A 425 -1.70 -4.14 20.80
C ALA A 425 -2.94 -3.42 21.34
N VAL A 426 -4.13 -3.84 20.87
CA VAL A 426 -5.41 -3.43 21.47
C VAL A 426 -5.74 -4.37 22.65
N PRO A 427 -6.32 -3.87 23.76
CA PRO A 427 -6.70 -4.71 24.89
C PRO A 427 -7.64 -5.85 24.48
N ASN A 428 -7.66 -6.90 25.28
CA ASN A 428 -8.49 -8.10 25.13
C ASN A 428 -8.15 -9.00 23.93
N TYR A 429 -7.13 -8.67 23.13
CA TYR A 429 -6.55 -9.60 22.16
C TYR A 429 -5.55 -10.56 22.83
N ASN A 430 -5.39 -11.75 22.27
CA ASN A 430 -4.40 -12.78 22.66
C ASN A 430 -4.47 -13.18 24.14
N GLY A 431 -5.60 -12.93 24.81
CA GLY A 431 -5.80 -13.20 26.23
C GLY A 431 -5.26 -12.13 27.18
N TYR A 432 -4.78 -10.98 26.70
CA TYR A 432 -4.30 -9.90 27.56
C TYR A 432 -5.42 -8.94 27.96
N GLN A 433 -5.57 -8.69 29.26
CA GLN A 433 -6.58 -7.81 29.83
C GLN A 433 -5.93 -6.74 30.72
N PRO A 434 -6.49 -5.52 30.76
CA PRO A 434 -5.99 -4.48 31.66
C PRO A 434 -6.29 -4.82 33.12
N ASP A 435 -5.29 -4.71 33.98
CA ASP A 435 -5.45 -4.72 35.44
C ASP A 435 -6.03 -3.38 35.95
N ALA A 436 -6.14 -3.24 37.27
CA ALA A 436 -6.68 -2.03 37.90
C ALA A 436 -5.82 -0.77 37.68
N ASP A 437 -4.55 -0.94 37.34
CA ASP A 437 -3.60 0.15 37.06
C ASP A 437 -3.48 0.40 35.54
N GLY A 438 -4.20 -0.36 34.71
CA GLY A 438 -4.19 -0.26 33.25
C GLY A 438 -3.08 -1.05 32.55
N ASN A 439 -2.32 -1.90 33.27
CA ASN A 439 -1.30 -2.76 32.66
C ASN A 439 -1.97 -3.93 31.95
N LEU A 440 -1.55 -4.23 30.72
CA LEU A 440 -2.06 -5.37 29.97
C LEU A 440 -1.35 -6.65 30.44
N VAL A 441 -2.09 -7.51 31.14
CA VAL A 441 -1.59 -8.77 31.71
C VAL A 441 -2.30 -9.97 31.09
N PHE A 442 -1.55 -11.04 30.84
CA PHE A 442 -2.13 -12.27 30.30
C PHE A 442 -3.10 -12.91 31.31
N ASN A 443 -4.31 -13.23 30.85
CA ASN A 443 -5.31 -13.98 31.58
C ASN A 443 -5.40 -15.42 31.02
N PRO A 444 -5.05 -16.45 31.81
CA PRO A 444 -5.10 -17.84 31.35
C PRO A 444 -6.54 -18.35 31.15
N ASP A 445 -7.52 -17.74 31.81
CA ASP A 445 -8.95 -18.07 31.67
C ASP A 445 -9.62 -17.15 30.62
N SER A 446 -8.93 -16.92 29.50
CA SER A 446 -9.39 -16.03 28.42
C SER A 446 -10.04 -16.78 27.26
N TYR A 447 -10.56 -16.03 26.27
CA TYR A 447 -11.27 -16.58 25.11
C TYR A 447 -10.41 -17.51 24.24
N VAL A 448 -9.08 -17.35 24.30
CA VAL A 448 -8.13 -18.18 23.55
C VAL A 448 -7.79 -19.50 24.24
N ALA A 449 -8.21 -19.70 25.51
CA ALA A 449 -7.94 -20.92 26.26
C ALA A 449 -8.51 -22.20 25.60
N VAL A 450 -9.53 -22.04 24.74
CA VAL A 450 -10.13 -23.12 23.95
C VAL A 450 -9.15 -23.75 22.95
N ASP A 451 -8.13 -23.01 22.53
CA ASP A 451 -7.12 -23.50 21.58
C ASP A 451 -5.98 -24.28 22.27
N GLU A 452 -5.72 -24.03 23.55
CA GLU A 452 -4.56 -24.60 24.27
C GLU A 452 -4.38 -26.12 24.13
N PRO A 453 -5.45 -26.96 24.12
CA PRO A 453 -5.29 -28.40 23.93
C PRO A 453 -4.70 -28.80 22.56
N PHE A 454 -4.70 -27.90 21.59
CA PHE A 454 -4.19 -28.12 20.24
C PHE A 454 -2.82 -27.48 20.00
N LEU A 455 -2.38 -26.60 20.91
CA LEU A 455 -1.12 -25.86 20.80
C LEU A 455 0.05 -26.67 21.34
N THR A 456 1.17 -26.59 20.65
CA THR A 456 2.46 -27.08 21.14
C THR A 456 3.45 -25.91 21.17
N TYR A 457 4.00 -25.65 22.34
CA TYR A 457 5.02 -24.61 22.54
C TYR A 457 6.42 -25.23 22.42
N PRO A 458 7.32 -24.65 21.62
CA PRO A 458 8.68 -25.16 21.48
C PRO A 458 9.48 -25.01 22.78
N ASP A 459 10.50 -25.86 22.96
CA ASP A 459 11.39 -25.79 24.11
C ASP A 459 12.05 -24.40 24.20
N GLY A 460 12.00 -23.79 25.39
CA GLY A 460 12.56 -22.45 25.62
C GLY A 460 11.65 -21.29 25.20
N HIS A 461 10.39 -21.55 24.79
CA HIS A 461 9.40 -20.50 24.61
C HIS A 461 9.14 -19.77 25.94
N PRO A 462 9.22 -18.42 25.98
CA PRO A 462 9.34 -17.68 27.23
C PRO A 462 8.04 -17.59 28.06
N SER A 463 6.89 -17.65 27.39
CA SER A 463 5.61 -17.21 27.95
C SER A 463 4.61 -18.34 28.22
N GLY A 464 4.64 -19.43 27.44
CA GLY A 464 3.63 -20.50 27.52
C GLY A 464 2.24 -20.10 27.00
N HIS A 465 2.15 -18.98 26.28
CA HIS A 465 0.97 -18.47 25.59
C HIS A 465 1.39 -17.68 24.33
N ARG A 466 0.43 -17.36 23.45
CA ARG A 466 0.67 -16.55 22.24
C ARG A 466 0.83 -15.08 22.61
N GLU A 467 1.95 -14.47 22.24
CA GLU A 467 2.25 -13.06 22.52
C GLU A 467 1.80 -12.12 21.40
N GLY A 468 1.36 -12.67 20.26
CA GLY A 468 1.09 -11.92 19.04
C GLY A 468 2.33 -11.71 18.21
N CYS A 469 3.20 -12.72 18.22
CA CYS A 469 4.38 -12.76 17.38
C CYS A 469 4.01 -13.20 15.96
N MET A 470 4.84 -12.80 15.00
CA MET A 470 4.77 -13.26 13.64
C MET A 470 4.79 -14.79 13.60
N TYR A 471 3.88 -15.35 12.80
CA TYR A 471 3.63 -16.78 12.68
C TYR A 471 3.04 -17.46 13.93
N ASP A 472 2.57 -16.70 14.92
CA ASP A 472 1.74 -17.27 15.98
C ASP A 472 0.52 -17.96 15.37
N PRO A 473 0.13 -19.14 15.89
CA PRO A 473 -0.94 -19.89 15.28
C PRO A 473 -2.33 -19.35 15.60
N GLN A 474 -3.22 -19.46 14.61
CA GLN A 474 -4.63 -19.11 14.72
C GLN A 474 -5.56 -20.27 14.33
N TRP A 475 -6.77 -20.24 14.90
CA TRP A 475 -7.88 -21.11 14.51
C TRP A 475 -9.20 -20.34 14.60
N ASP A 476 -10.20 -20.80 15.38
CA ASP A 476 -11.51 -20.14 15.49
C ASP A 476 -11.44 -18.81 16.27
N ALA A 477 -10.50 -18.71 17.23
CA ALA A 477 -10.30 -17.51 18.03
C ALA A 477 -9.32 -16.55 17.34
N PRO A 478 -9.65 -15.25 17.25
CA PRO A 478 -8.76 -14.26 16.64
C PRO A 478 -7.48 -14.05 17.45
N ILE A 479 -6.33 -14.07 16.75
CA ILE A 479 -5.02 -13.71 17.29
C ILE A 479 -4.48 -12.50 16.55
N LEU A 480 -4.18 -11.44 17.27
CA LEU A 480 -3.51 -10.27 16.76
C LEU A 480 -2.01 -10.56 16.64
N SER A 481 -1.41 -10.32 15.48
CA SER A 481 0.03 -10.47 15.27
C SER A 481 0.63 -9.29 14.50
N THR A 482 1.96 -9.20 14.58
CA THR A 482 2.78 -8.30 13.77
C THR A 482 4.08 -8.99 13.34
N THR A 483 4.67 -8.71 12.19
CA THR A 483 4.02 -8.04 11.04
C THR A 483 2.75 -8.80 10.64
N SER A 484 1.94 -8.24 9.75
CA SER A 484 0.65 -8.83 9.38
C SER A 484 0.56 -9.13 7.89
N GLN A 485 -0.58 -9.68 7.44
CA GLN A 485 -0.81 -9.87 6.00
C GLN A 485 -0.88 -8.57 5.17
N ASN A 486 -1.09 -7.42 5.82
CA ASN A 486 -0.98 -6.12 5.13
C ASN A 486 0.51 -5.69 5.02
N GLY A 487 1.40 -6.47 5.64
CA GLY A 487 2.82 -6.43 5.44
C GLY A 487 3.56 -5.42 6.30
N GLY A 488 4.73 -5.84 6.77
CA GLY A 488 5.84 -4.95 7.09
C GLY A 488 6.31 -4.22 5.84
N GLY A 489 6.50 -4.91 4.72
CA GLY A 489 6.48 -4.35 3.36
C GLY A 489 5.38 -5.03 2.54
N ASP A 490 4.94 -4.52 1.39
CA ASP A 490 3.91 -5.18 0.58
C ASP A 490 4.31 -5.15 -0.91
N TRP A 491 3.91 -4.15 -1.68
CA TRP A 491 4.25 -4.05 -3.11
C TRP A 491 5.02 -2.80 -3.50
N SER A 492 5.40 -1.96 -2.53
CA SER A 492 6.38 -0.90 -2.77
C SER A 492 7.73 -1.51 -3.17
N ASN A 493 8.26 -1.11 -4.33
CA ASN A 493 9.61 -1.52 -4.75
C ASN A 493 10.67 -1.03 -3.76
N HIS A 494 11.85 -1.65 -3.77
CA HIS A 494 13.03 -1.15 -3.06
C HIS A 494 13.89 -0.26 -3.96
N SER A 495 14.89 0.35 -3.35
CA SER A 495 16.01 0.94 -4.06
C SER A 495 17.30 0.47 -3.42
N TYR A 496 18.34 0.24 -4.23
CA TYR A 496 19.69 -0.10 -3.77
C TYR A 496 20.68 0.94 -4.29
N SER A 497 21.44 1.54 -3.38
CA SER A 497 22.49 2.51 -3.74
C SER A 497 23.87 1.89 -3.67
N HIS A 498 24.53 1.83 -4.83
CA HIS A 498 25.94 1.42 -4.96
C HIS A 498 26.91 2.29 -4.15
N LYS A 499 26.50 3.52 -3.83
CA LYS A 499 27.36 4.51 -3.17
C LYS A 499 27.31 4.42 -1.66
N THR A 500 26.12 4.19 -1.09
CA THR A 500 25.93 4.04 0.36
C THR A 500 25.99 2.58 0.80
N ASN A 501 25.90 1.63 -0.15
CA ASN A 501 25.71 0.21 0.11
C ASN A 501 24.46 -0.10 0.96
N LEU A 502 23.44 0.75 0.83
CA LEU A 502 22.18 0.60 1.57
C LEU A 502 21.06 0.17 0.62
N VAL A 503 20.17 -0.67 1.14
CA VAL A 503 18.86 -0.96 0.57
C VAL A 503 17.81 -0.17 1.34
N TYR A 504 16.93 0.52 0.61
CA TYR A 504 15.87 1.35 1.15
C TYR A 504 14.54 0.61 1.09
N PHE A 505 13.97 0.32 2.26
CA PHE A 505 12.81 -0.53 2.47
C PHE A 505 11.63 0.31 2.99
N PRO A 506 10.62 0.59 2.16
CA PRO A 506 9.36 1.19 2.61
C PRO A 506 8.58 0.20 3.46
N TYR A 507 8.05 0.66 4.59
CA TYR A 507 7.34 -0.20 5.51
C TYR A 507 5.99 0.36 5.99
N GLY A 508 5.09 -0.56 6.32
CA GLY A 508 3.83 -0.33 7.01
C GLY A 508 3.87 -0.84 8.44
N THR A 509 3.04 -0.24 9.29
CA THR A 509 2.83 -0.64 10.68
C THR A 509 1.35 -0.90 10.89
N ASN A 510 0.98 -2.18 10.97
CA ASN A 510 -0.40 -2.63 10.92
C ASN A 510 -0.61 -3.97 11.63
N PRO A 511 -0.69 -4.04 12.98
CA PRO A 511 -1.11 -5.28 13.62
C PRO A 511 -2.48 -5.75 13.10
N VAL A 512 -2.66 -7.05 12.90
CA VAL A 512 -3.91 -7.62 12.37
C VAL A 512 -4.31 -8.89 13.11
N ALA A 513 -5.61 -9.04 13.35
CA ALA A 513 -6.21 -10.27 13.83
C ALA A 513 -6.36 -11.32 12.72
N HIS A 514 -5.86 -12.52 12.98
CA HIS A 514 -5.99 -13.72 12.16
C HIS A 514 -6.89 -14.76 12.83
N TYR A 515 -7.76 -15.42 12.06
CA TYR A 515 -8.58 -16.56 12.46
C TYR A 515 -8.99 -17.34 11.20
N ASN A 516 -9.43 -18.60 11.34
CA ASN A 516 -9.68 -19.53 10.24
C ASN A 516 -10.81 -19.10 9.29
N GLY A 517 -11.81 -18.38 9.81
CA GLY A 517 -12.94 -17.84 9.07
C GLY A 517 -12.71 -16.42 8.55
N ALA A 518 -11.49 -15.89 8.67
CA ALA A 518 -11.15 -14.61 8.09
C ALA A 518 -11.14 -14.72 6.56
N SER A 519 -11.49 -13.63 5.87
CA SER A 519 -11.19 -13.49 4.44
C SER A 519 -9.68 -13.41 4.24
N ALA A 520 -9.20 -13.72 3.02
CA ALA A 520 -7.79 -13.81 2.65
C ALA A 520 -6.89 -12.67 3.18
N ASN A 521 -7.41 -11.43 3.31
CA ASN A 521 -6.64 -10.28 3.79
C ASN A 521 -6.86 -9.99 5.29
N GLY A 522 -7.19 -11.01 6.09
CA GLY A 522 -7.53 -10.97 7.53
C GLY A 522 -8.26 -9.71 7.98
N LEU A 523 -8.02 -9.25 9.21
CA LEU A 523 -8.83 -8.19 9.80
C LEU A 523 -8.06 -7.27 10.75
N ARG A 524 -7.54 -6.13 10.23
CA ARG A 524 -6.98 -5.05 11.08
C ARG A 524 -7.95 -4.77 12.23
N ALA A 525 -7.51 -4.73 13.48
CA ALA A 525 -8.47 -4.54 14.56
C ALA A 525 -9.13 -3.15 14.43
N ILE A 526 -10.42 -3.03 14.77
CA ILE A 526 -11.09 -1.74 14.78
C ILE A 526 -10.36 -0.81 15.76
N GLY A 527 -10.24 0.47 15.44
CA GLY A 527 -9.53 1.46 16.27
C GLY A 527 -8.00 1.42 16.16
N GLN A 528 -7.40 0.36 15.60
CA GLN A 528 -5.94 0.33 15.40
C GLN A 528 -5.47 1.30 14.33
N TYR A 529 -4.29 1.85 14.59
CA TYR A 529 -3.55 2.68 13.65
C TYR A 529 -2.99 1.84 12.50
N GLN A 530 -2.88 2.49 11.34
CA GLN A 530 -2.06 2.02 10.24
C GLN A 530 -1.14 3.16 9.82
N THR A 531 0.13 3.03 10.14
CA THR A 531 1.18 4.03 9.85
C THR A 531 2.35 3.35 9.17
N GLY A 532 3.52 3.96 9.13
CA GLY A 532 4.69 3.38 8.48
C GLY A 532 5.78 4.42 8.26
N GLY A 533 6.71 4.07 7.38
CA GLY A 533 7.84 4.92 7.05
C GLY A 533 8.80 4.25 6.08
N ILE A 534 10.04 4.66 6.13
CA ILE A 534 11.11 4.05 5.35
C ILE A 534 12.31 3.78 6.25
N LEU A 535 12.96 2.64 6.05
CA LEU A 535 14.21 2.31 6.71
C LEU A 535 15.28 2.01 5.66
N ALA A 536 16.55 2.12 6.06
CA ALA A 536 17.66 1.66 5.27
C ALA A 536 18.45 0.61 6.05
N TYR A 537 18.85 -0.46 5.37
CA TYR A 537 19.72 -1.48 5.93
C TYR A 537 20.96 -1.69 5.07
N ASP A 538 22.06 -2.05 5.69
CA ASP A 538 23.31 -2.35 4.99
C ASP A 538 23.16 -3.65 4.18
N ALA A 539 23.42 -3.56 2.89
CA ALA A 539 23.24 -4.66 1.94
C ALA A 539 24.11 -5.89 2.25
N SER A 540 25.27 -5.68 2.89
CA SER A 540 26.28 -6.70 3.17
C SER A 540 26.17 -7.33 4.55
N THR A 541 25.39 -6.73 5.46
CA THR A 541 25.21 -7.24 6.83
C THR A 541 23.75 -7.49 7.20
N GLY A 542 22.79 -6.84 6.53
CA GLY A 542 21.37 -6.86 6.89
C GLY A 542 21.02 -6.01 8.12
N GLU A 543 21.97 -5.25 8.67
CA GLU A 543 21.74 -4.38 9.83
C GLU A 543 21.03 -3.08 9.43
N VAL A 544 20.02 -2.67 10.20
CA VAL A 544 19.34 -1.39 10.01
C VAL A 544 20.31 -0.24 10.32
N ALA A 545 20.61 0.57 9.31
CA ALA A 545 21.44 1.76 9.44
C ALA A 545 20.65 2.93 10.04
N TRP A 546 19.43 3.13 9.57
CA TRP A 546 18.50 4.15 10.07
C TRP A 546 17.05 3.78 9.74
N SER A 547 16.11 4.40 10.46
CA SER A 547 14.67 4.32 10.16
C SER A 547 14.03 5.69 10.38
N ASN A 548 13.09 6.05 9.50
CA ASN A 548 12.31 7.28 9.58
C ASN A 548 10.82 6.94 9.52
N HIS A 549 10.11 7.11 10.63
CA HIS A 549 8.67 6.91 10.71
C HIS A 549 7.94 8.14 10.18
N LEU A 550 7.39 8.03 8.97
CA LEU A 550 6.77 9.15 8.26
C LEU A 550 5.31 9.38 8.65
N GLY A 551 4.72 8.47 9.45
CA GLY A 551 3.35 8.60 9.97
C GLY A 551 2.26 8.09 9.03
N THR A 552 2.58 7.83 7.76
CA THR A 552 1.72 7.10 6.82
C THR A 552 2.33 5.75 6.45
N ASP A 553 1.48 4.80 6.10
CA ASP A 553 1.88 3.52 5.53
C ASP A 553 2.56 3.73 4.18
N MET A 554 3.74 3.13 4.01
CA MET A 554 4.58 3.24 2.81
C MET A 554 4.75 1.90 2.08
N SER A 555 4.05 0.83 2.49
CA SER A 555 4.24 -0.52 1.93
C SER A 555 3.41 -0.78 0.66
N HIS A 556 2.48 0.11 0.31
CA HIS A 556 1.44 -0.10 -0.70
C HIS A 556 1.63 0.72 -2.00
N GLY A 557 2.86 0.73 -2.56
CA GLY A 557 3.20 1.29 -3.88
C GLY A 557 4.18 2.47 -3.87
N GLN A 558 4.55 2.97 -2.70
CA GLN A 558 5.46 4.09 -2.48
C GLN A 558 6.95 3.69 -2.62
N GLY A 559 7.35 3.16 -3.77
CA GLY A 559 8.74 2.77 -4.02
C GLY A 559 9.71 3.97 -3.97
N PRO A 560 10.91 3.83 -3.36
CA PRO A 560 11.91 4.89 -3.33
C PRO A 560 12.73 4.91 -4.62
N LEU A 561 13.23 6.09 -4.97
CA LEU A 561 14.23 6.31 -6.00
C LEU A 561 15.48 6.88 -5.33
N THR A 562 16.65 6.29 -5.57
CA THR A 562 17.92 6.88 -5.09
C THR A 562 18.81 7.36 -6.21
N THR A 563 19.66 8.35 -5.92
CA THR A 563 20.55 8.98 -6.90
C THR A 563 21.99 8.99 -6.40
N ALA A 564 22.95 9.07 -7.32
CA ALA A 564 24.38 9.20 -7.02
C ALA A 564 24.75 10.46 -6.21
N SER A 565 23.82 11.40 -6.07
CA SER A 565 23.90 12.57 -5.20
C SER A 565 23.53 12.34 -3.74
N ASP A 566 23.28 11.08 -3.33
CA ASP A 566 22.80 10.68 -2.01
C ASP A 566 21.44 11.29 -1.64
N LEU A 567 20.57 11.43 -2.65
CA LEU A 567 19.16 11.80 -2.44
C LEU A 567 18.28 10.56 -2.60
N LEU A 568 17.25 10.48 -1.75
CA LEU A 568 16.19 9.48 -1.82
C LEU A 568 14.85 10.19 -2.04
N PHE A 569 14.18 9.93 -3.15
CA PHE A 569 12.86 10.47 -3.45
C PHE A 569 11.78 9.43 -3.18
N VAL A 570 10.70 9.83 -2.51
CA VAL A 570 9.51 9.00 -2.24
C VAL A 570 8.24 9.83 -2.31
N GLY A 571 7.14 9.22 -2.74
CA GLY A 571 5.81 9.80 -2.65
C GLY A 571 5.03 9.20 -1.48
N GLN A 572 4.21 10.02 -0.82
CA GLN A 572 3.32 9.59 0.25
C GLN A 572 1.85 9.60 -0.19
N ILE A 573 1.04 8.77 0.47
CA ILE A 573 -0.39 8.65 0.16
C ILE A 573 -1.22 9.87 0.60
N ASP A 574 -0.63 10.79 1.37
CA ASP A 574 -1.16 12.13 1.66
C ASP A 574 -0.83 13.18 0.58
N GLY A 575 -0.16 12.77 -0.49
CA GLY A 575 0.18 13.59 -1.65
C GLY A 575 1.49 14.36 -1.55
N ARG A 576 2.23 14.25 -0.44
CA ARG A 576 3.58 14.81 -0.34
C ARG A 576 4.58 13.97 -1.12
N MET A 577 5.33 14.61 -2.01
CA MET A 577 6.59 14.08 -2.52
C MET A 577 7.71 14.58 -1.62
N LEU A 578 8.58 13.67 -1.15
CA LEU A 578 9.71 13.97 -0.29
C LEU A 578 11.02 13.73 -1.03
N ALA A 579 12.05 14.47 -0.62
CA ALA A 579 13.44 14.09 -0.86
C ALA A 579 14.16 14.03 0.49
N LEU A 580 14.67 12.85 0.82
CA LEU A 580 15.41 12.57 2.03
C LEU A 580 16.91 12.48 1.73
N ASP A 581 17.74 12.68 2.75
CA ASP A 581 19.14 12.31 2.72
C ASP A 581 19.25 10.78 2.73
N ALA A 582 19.88 10.19 1.72
CA ALA A 582 20.00 8.75 1.60
C ALA A 582 20.91 8.11 2.68
N ALA A 583 21.73 8.90 3.39
CA ALA A 583 22.66 8.40 4.38
C ALA A 583 22.08 8.30 5.80
N ASP A 584 21.11 9.15 6.16
CA ASP A 584 20.53 9.21 7.52
C ASP A 584 19.00 9.33 7.55
N GLY A 585 18.34 9.53 6.41
CA GLY A 585 16.88 9.57 6.29
C GLY A 585 16.26 10.93 6.59
N ASP A 586 17.04 11.99 6.82
CA ASP A 586 16.53 13.32 7.13
C ASP A 586 15.75 13.94 5.95
N GLU A 587 14.59 14.56 6.23
CA GLU A 587 13.83 15.29 5.22
C GLU A 587 14.58 16.56 4.78
N LEU A 588 14.92 16.64 3.49
CA LEU A 588 15.63 17.78 2.90
C LEU A 588 14.72 18.69 2.07
N TRP A 589 13.63 18.13 1.53
CA TRP A 589 12.66 18.81 0.69
C TRP A 589 11.32 18.07 0.72
N SER A 590 10.23 18.82 0.59
CA SER A 590 8.89 18.29 0.40
C SER A 590 8.06 19.21 -0.49
N PHE A 591 7.07 18.62 -1.16
CA PHE A 591 6.14 19.29 -2.06
C PHE A 591 4.78 18.58 -2.06
N GLN A 592 3.68 19.33 -1.91
CA GLN A 592 2.32 18.81 -2.00
C GLN A 592 1.83 18.79 -3.46
N THR A 593 1.42 17.62 -3.93
CA THR A 593 0.93 17.40 -5.31
C THR A 593 -0.59 17.56 -5.46
N GLY A 594 -1.35 17.51 -4.36
CA GLY A 594 -2.82 17.66 -4.36
C GLY A 594 -3.61 16.35 -4.34
N SER A 595 -2.95 15.21 -4.53
CA SER A 595 -3.57 13.88 -4.56
C SER A 595 -2.60 12.86 -4.01
N GLY A 596 -3.11 11.75 -3.45
CA GLY A 596 -2.25 10.70 -2.88
C GLY A 596 -1.27 10.11 -3.91
N ILE A 597 -0.10 9.68 -3.45
CA ILE A 597 0.90 9.03 -4.30
C ILE A 597 1.04 7.56 -3.87
N ALA A 598 0.81 6.65 -4.82
CA ALA A 598 0.98 5.21 -4.68
C ALA A 598 1.84 4.62 -5.81
N SER A 599 2.78 5.43 -6.29
CA SER A 599 3.74 5.13 -7.34
C SER A 599 5.15 5.48 -6.90
N ALA A 600 6.16 4.88 -7.53
CA ALA A 600 7.54 5.32 -7.34
C ALA A 600 7.88 6.53 -8.25
N PRO A 601 8.70 7.49 -7.79
CA PRO A 601 9.24 8.55 -8.65
C PRO A 601 10.27 8.02 -9.65
N VAL A 602 10.47 8.70 -10.78
CA VAL A 602 11.55 8.45 -11.74
C VAL A 602 12.42 9.69 -11.92
N THR A 603 13.67 9.52 -12.34
CA THR A 603 14.55 10.63 -12.75
C THR A 603 15.19 10.33 -14.10
N TYR A 604 15.36 11.36 -14.92
CA TYR A 604 15.78 11.26 -16.31
C TYR A 604 16.41 12.58 -16.75
N GLU A 605 17.01 12.60 -17.94
CA GLU A 605 17.63 13.81 -18.54
C GLU A 605 17.03 14.07 -19.92
N VAL A 606 16.61 15.31 -20.19
CA VAL A 606 16.22 15.77 -21.52
C VAL A 606 16.93 17.07 -21.81
N ASP A 607 17.53 17.19 -22.99
CA ASP A 607 18.29 18.37 -23.44
C ASP A 607 19.38 18.83 -22.45
N GLY A 608 19.96 17.89 -21.68
CA GLY A 608 21.01 18.17 -20.70
C GLY A 608 20.50 18.74 -19.37
N GLU A 609 19.19 18.70 -19.11
CA GLU A 609 18.60 19.04 -17.82
C GLU A 609 18.01 17.79 -17.16
N GLN A 610 18.34 17.58 -15.89
CA GLN A 610 17.78 16.51 -15.06
C GLN A 610 16.38 16.88 -14.56
N TYR A 611 15.46 15.93 -14.72
CA TYR A 611 14.10 15.98 -14.20
C TYR A 611 13.88 14.86 -13.17
N VAL A 612 12.93 15.09 -12.27
CA VAL A 612 12.31 14.04 -11.44
C VAL A 612 10.81 14.10 -11.68
N ALA A 613 10.15 12.97 -11.93
CA ALA A 613 8.71 12.91 -12.13
C ALA A 613 8.04 11.88 -11.22
N VAL A 614 6.77 12.12 -10.90
CA VAL A 614 5.94 11.23 -10.07
C VAL A 614 4.47 11.34 -10.46
N PHE A 615 3.74 10.22 -10.35
CA PHE A 615 2.32 10.18 -10.67
C PHE A 615 1.45 10.24 -9.41
N ALA A 616 0.75 11.36 -9.24
CA ALA A 616 -0.17 11.59 -8.13
C ALA A 616 -1.61 11.28 -8.57
N ALA A 617 -1.99 10.00 -8.45
CA ALA A 617 -3.31 9.50 -8.86
C ALA A 617 -4.20 8.99 -7.71
N GLY A 618 -3.68 8.95 -6.49
CA GLY A 618 -4.31 8.29 -5.37
C GLY A 618 -4.25 6.77 -5.45
N SER A 619 -4.92 6.13 -4.49
CA SER A 619 -5.08 4.68 -4.37
C SER A 619 -6.25 4.41 -3.42
N THR A 620 -6.70 3.16 -3.32
CA THR A 620 -7.65 2.75 -2.26
C THR A 620 -6.94 2.16 -1.06
N ASN A 621 -5.71 1.66 -1.22
CA ASN A 621 -5.02 0.96 -0.15
C ASN A 621 -3.97 1.87 0.50
N PRO A 622 -3.81 1.82 1.83
CA PRO A 622 -4.62 1.03 2.78
C PRO A 622 -5.78 1.81 3.42
N TYR A 623 -5.95 3.10 3.11
CA TYR A 623 -6.86 4.00 3.82
C TYR A 623 -8.27 4.13 3.23
N GLY A 624 -8.61 3.30 2.25
CA GLY A 624 -9.91 3.28 1.58
C GLY A 624 -10.23 4.61 0.91
N GLY A 625 -11.52 4.97 0.92
CA GLY A 625 -12.02 6.21 0.31
C GLY A 625 -11.61 7.51 1.00
N SER A 626 -10.74 7.48 2.02
CA SER A 626 -10.17 8.70 2.60
C SER A 626 -8.94 9.21 1.85
N VAL A 627 -8.33 8.39 1.00
CA VAL A 627 -7.25 8.84 0.10
C VAL A 627 -7.85 9.78 -0.94
N THR A 628 -7.24 10.97 -1.09
CA THR A 628 -7.61 11.91 -2.14
C THR A 628 -7.12 11.38 -3.48
N GLN A 629 -8.05 11.08 -4.40
CA GLN A 629 -7.73 10.58 -5.74
C GLN A 629 -7.23 11.72 -6.66
N GLY A 630 -6.70 11.37 -7.82
CA GLY A 630 -6.25 12.33 -8.83
C GLY A 630 -5.82 11.67 -10.13
N ASP A 631 -5.18 12.44 -10.99
CA ASP A 631 -4.72 12.01 -12.31
C ASP A 631 -3.48 12.78 -12.80
N SER A 632 -2.74 13.41 -11.87
CA SER A 632 -1.70 14.37 -12.22
C SER A 632 -0.31 13.74 -12.27
N LEU A 633 0.32 13.78 -13.44
CA LEU A 633 1.75 13.55 -13.60
C LEU A 633 2.49 14.86 -13.39
N TRP A 634 3.42 14.87 -12.44
CA TRP A 634 4.25 16.02 -12.11
C TRP A 634 5.69 15.79 -12.52
N ALA A 635 6.37 16.82 -13.02
CA ALA A 635 7.82 16.81 -13.16
C ALA A 635 8.46 18.05 -12.57
N PHE A 636 9.67 17.88 -12.04
CA PHE A 636 10.44 18.86 -11.31
C PHE A 636 11.83 18.99 -11.91
N LYS A 637 12.36 20.22 -11.94
CA LYS A 637 13.75 20.47 -12.28
C LYS A 637 14.30 21.65 -11.49
N LEU A 638 15.62 21.84 -11.53
CA LEU A 638 16.24 23.04 -10.96
C LEU A 638 15.77 24.29 -11.71
N GLY A 639 15.20 25.26 -10.99
CA GLY A 639 14.69 26.49 -11.59
C GLY A 639 13.34 26.33 -12.30
N GLY A 640 12.59 25.25 -12.03
CA GLY A 640 11.19 25.12 -12.44
C GLY A 640 10.36 26.34 -12.01
N SER A 641 9.35 26.67 -12.81
CA SER A 641 8.54 27.90 -12.62
C SER A 641 7.05 27.69 -12.86
N TYR A 642 6.61 26.43 -12.95
CA TYR A 642 5.20 26.12 -13.10
C TYR A 642 4.41 26.52 -11.83
N THR A 643 3.20 27.01 -12.04
CA THR A 643 2.24 27.29 -10.97
C THR A 643 0.89 26.70 -11.33
N THR A 644 0.20 26.15 -10.34
CA THR A 644 -1.17 25.64 -10.45
C THR A 644 -2.17 26.76 -10.70
N GLU A 645 -3.42 26.39 -10.94
CA GLU A 645 -4.57 27.29 -11.09
C GLU A 645 -4.80 28.17 -9.86
N SER A 646 -4.29 27.76 -8.69
CA SER A 646 -4.36 28.55 -7.45
C SER A 646 -3.34 29.70 -7.40
N GLY A 647 -2.39 29.74 -8.33
CA GLY A 647 -1.22 30.62 -8.32
C GLY A 647 -0.07 30.14 -7.42
N SER A 648 -0.22 29.01 -6.73
CA SER A 648 0.85 28.33 -5.97
C SER A 648 1.65 27.39 -6.86
N PRO A 649 2.96 27.17 -6.61
CA PRO A 649 3.68 26.07 -7.23
C PRO A 649 3.13 24.69 -6.82
N GLU A 650 2.59 24.57 -5.61
CA GLU A 650 2.06 23.32 -5.04
C GLU A 650 0.56 23.13 -5.25
N GLY A 651 0.10 21.88 -5.20
CA GLY A 651 -1.31 21.51 -5.09
C GLY A 651 -1.85 21.75 -3.67
N PRO A 652 -3.19 21.80 -3.49
CA PRO A 652 -3.81 21.96 -2.18
C PRO A 652 -3.53 20.76 -1.29
N ASP A 653 -3.59 20.91 0.04
CA ASP A 653 -3.45 19.76 0.93
C ASP A 653 -4.60 18.77 0.74
N THR A 654 -4.28 17.48 0.75
CA THR A 654 -5.25 16.39 0.63
C THR A 654 -6.10 16.28 1.90
N ALA A 655 -7.28 15.64 1.83
CA ALA A 655 -8.09 15.41 3.02
C ALA A 655 -7.38 14.51 4.05
N PRO A 656 -7.71 14.59 5.37
CA PRO A 656 -7.09 13.75 6.37
C PRO A 656 -7.35 12.26 6.11
N LEU A 657 -6.28 11.47 6.20
CA LEU A 657 -6.38 10.02 6.06
C LEU A 657 -7.06 9.39 7.27
N THR A 658 -7.81 8.31 7.03
CA THR A 658 -8.40 7.48 8.09
C THR A 658 -7.36 6.50 8.62
N ILE A 659 -6.39 7.03 9.37
CA ILE A 659 -5.26 6.27 9.90
C ILE A 659 -5.72 5.20 10.90
N ARG A 660 -6.69 5.52 11.76
CA ARG A 660 -7.35 4.51 12.62
C ARG A 660 -8.44 3.77 11.86
N ARG A 661 -8.51 2.45 12.00
CA ARG A 661 -9.61 1.66 11.39
C ARG A 661 -10.97 2.09 11.98
N PRO A 662 -11.93 2.54 11.17
CA PRO A 662 -13.23 2.95 11.68
C PRO A 662 -14.11 1.74 12.07
N VAL A 663 -15.12 1.98 12.89
CA VAL A 663 -16.28 1.06 13.03
C VAL A 663 -17.15 1.16 11.77
N GLY A 664 -17.73 0.03 11.35
CA GLY A 664 -18.71 0.02 10.27
C GLY A 664 -20.06 0.61 10.70
N GLY A 665 -20.83 1.11 9.72
CA GLY A 665 -22.18 1.66 9.94
C GLY A 665 -22.21 3.17 10.17
N ALA A 666 -23.41 3.76 10.07
CA ALA A 666 -23.61 5.18 10.29
C ALA A 666 -23.72 5.51 11.79
N ALA A 667 -23.25 6.70 12.16
CA ALA A 667 -23.40 7.24 13.50
C ALA A 667 -24.87 7.29 13.95
N VAL A 668 -25.16 6.78 15.14
CA VAL A 668 -26.48 6.87 15.78
C VAL A 668 -26.45 7.98 16.82
N ALA A 669 -27.29 9.01 16.63
CA ALA A 669 -27.41 10.10 17.59
C ALA A 669 -27.90 9.59 18.95
N GLY A 670 -27.22 9.93 20.03
CA GLY A 670 -27.48 9.37 21.35
C GLY A 670 -28.92 9.52 21.84
N GLU A 671 -29.57 10.66 21.55
CA GLU A 671 -30.98 10.90 21.89
C GLU A 671 -31.95 9.85 21.35
N THR A 672 -31.61 9.19 20.24
CA THR A 672 -32.45 8.17 19.60
C THR A 672 -32.49 6.86 20.39
N VAL A 673 -31.47 6.61 21.21
CA VAL A 673 -31.29 5.40 22.02
C VAL A 673 -31.09 5.70 23.50
N GLY A 674 -31.38 6.94 23.94
CA GLY A 674 -31.19 7.38 25.32
C GLY A 674 -29.73 7.25 25.79
N ASN A 675 -28.78 7.58 24.92
CA ASN A 675 -27.32 7.45 25.12
C ASN A 675 -26.89 6.06 25.61
N THR A 676 -27.65 5.01 25.30
CA THR A 676 -27.36 3.65 25.79
C THR A 676 -26.70 2.81 24.71
N VAL A 677 -25.61 2.12 25.08
CA VAL A 677 -25.01 1.03 24.32
C VAL A 677 -25.33 -0.29 25.01
N LEU A 678 -25.91 -1.23 24.25
CA LEU A 678 -26.08 -2.62 24.67
C LEU A 678 -24.86 -3.44 24.22
N LEU A 679 -24.21 -4.12 25.17
CA LEU A 679 -22.98 -4.88 24.94
C LEU A 679 -23.25 -6.26 24.33
N ALA A 680 -22.37 -6.68 23.42
CA ALA A 680 -22.25 -8.02 22.85
C ALA A 680 -23.57 -8.67 22.33
N ARG A 681 -24.43 -7.88 21.67
CA ARG A 681 -25.70 -8.34 21.10
C ARG A 681 -25.52 -9.16 19.82
N ALA A 682 -26.37 -10.17 19.65
CA ALA A 682 -26.47 -10.91 18.40
C ALA A 682 -27.03 -10.04 17.27
N ASN A 683 -26.66 -10.37 16.03
CA ASN A 683 -27.40 -9.89 14.87
C ASN A 683 -28.87 -10.35 14.99
N ARG A 684 -29.83 -9.45 14.77
CA ARG A 684 -31.27 -9.73 14.94
C ARG A 684 -31.80 -10.86 14.04
N THR A 685 -31.04 -11.28 13.03
CA THR A 685 -31.39 -12.38 12.13
C THR A 685 -31.04 -13.77 12.67
N ASP A 686 -30.13 -13.86 13.65
CA ASP A 686 -29.51 -15.13 14.06
C ASP A 686 -30.03 -15.60 15.42
N ASP A 687 -31.32 -15.35 15.70
CA ASP A 687 -31.99 -15.52 17.00
C ASP A 687 -32.11 -17.00 17.43
N THR A 688 -30.98 -17.59 17.82
CA THR A 688 -30.84 -18.96 18.30
C THR A 688 -30.23 -18.98 19.70
N ALA A 689 -30.45 -20.06 20.47
CA ALA A 689 -29.85 -20.20 21.79
C ALA A 689 -28.31 -20.20 21.78
N ALA A 690 -27.69 -20.60 20.67
CA ALA A 690 -26.24 -20.56 20.48
C ALA A 690 -25.71 -19.15 20.20
N ALA A 691 -26.55 -18.22 19.77
CA ALA A 691 -26.18 -16.84 19.44
C ALA A 691 -26.39 -15.85 20.59
N ARG A 692 -26.75 -16.33 21.80
CA ARG A 692 -27.12 -15.47 22.94
C ARG A 692 -26.00 -14.53 23.40
N ASP A 693 -24.75 -14.95 23.26
CA ASP A 693 -23.57 -14.11 23.50
C ASP A 693 -22.81 -13.99 22.17
N SER A 694 -22.73 -12.78 21.62
CA SER A 694 -22.24 -12.56 20.26
C SER A 694 -20.72 -12.44 20.19
N VAL A 695 -20.14 -13.07 19.17
CA VAL A 695 -18.72 -12.93 18.79
C VAL A 695 -18.55 -12.09 17.51
N SER A 696 -19.59 -11.38 17.10
CA SER A 696 -19.58 -10.55 15.89
C SER A 696 -18.95 -9.17 16.14
N GLN A 697 -18.30 -8.60 15.13
CA GLN A 697 -17.70 -7.27 15.26
C GLN A 697 -18.71 -6.15 15.51
N ASN A 698 -19.92 -6.27 14.94
CA ASN A 698 -20.97 -5.26 15.03
C ASN A 698 -21.97 -5.57 16.16
N ALA A 699 -21.54 -6.33 17.17
CA ALA A 699 -22.40 -6.77 18.26
C ALA A 699 -22.76 -5.66 19.25
N MET A 700 -22.01 -4.56 19.28
CA MET A 700 -22.35 -3.39 20.08
C MET A 700 -23.58 -2.70 19.48
N GLN A 701 -24.59 -2.36 20.28
CA GLN A 701 -25.81 -1.73 19.78
C GLN A 701 -26.11 -0.39 20.49
N PRO A 702 -25.99 0.76 19.78
CA PRO A 702 -25.42 0.90 18.44
C PRO A 702 -23.89 0.64 18.46
N THR A 703 -23.33 0.26 17.31
CA THR A 703 -21.88 0.05 17.17
C THR A 703 -21.12 1.38 17.09
N HIS A 704 -21.78 2.42 16.55
CA HIS A 704 -21.29 3.79 16.49
C HIS A 704 -22.32 4.71 17.14
N LEU A 705 -22.09 5.08 18.40
CA LEU A 705 -22.90 6.07 19.11
C LEU A 705 -22.26 7.45 18.90
N ARG A 706 -23.07 8.49 18.68
CA ARG A 706 -22.61 9.87 18.56
C ARG A 706 -23.33 10.79 19.54
N VAL A 707 -22.57 11.45 20.41
CA VAL A 707 -23.11 12.28 21.50
C VAL A 707 -22.37 13.62 21.61
N PRO A 708 -23.04 14.73 22.01
CA PRO A 708 -22.34 15.97 22.28
C PRO A 708 -21.50 15.86 23.56
N VAL A 709 -20.42 16.64 23.64
CA VAL A 709 -19.60 16.77 24.86
C VAL A 709 -20.46 17.10 26.09
N GLY A 710 -20.16 16.44 27.20
CA GLY A 710 -20.89 16.51 28.48
C GLY A 710 -21.99 15.46 28.62
N SER A 711 -22.19 14.60 27.63
CA SER A 711 -23.19 13.53 27.70
C SER A 711 -22.73 12.38 28.60
N ALA A 712 -23.63 11.92 29.47
CA ALA A 712 -23.51 10.62 30.11
C ALA A 712 -23.99 9.53 29.15
N VAL A 713 -23.16 8.50 28.97
CA VAL A 713 -23.43 7.31 28.15
C VAL A 713 -23.56 6.11 29.07
N THR A 714 -24.62 5.33 28.88
CA THR A 714 -24.90 4.12 29.65
C THR A 714 -24.46 2.90 28.85
N PHE A 715 -23.52 2.13 29.37
CA PHE A 715 -23.19 0.79 28.89
C PHE A 715 -24.03 -0.23 29.66
N ARG A 716 -24.70 -1.14 28.95
CA ARG A 716 -25.57 -2.14 29.56
C ARG A 716 -25.24 -3.53 29.03
N ASN A 717 -25.12 -4.50 29.94
CA ASN A 717 -25.19 -5.91 29.57
C ASN A 717 -26.66 -6.37 29.72
N PRO A 718 -27.44 -6.52 28.63
CA PRO A 718 -28.86 -6.77 28.75
C PRO A 718 -29.19 -8.22 29.13
N GLY A 719 -29.89 -8.38 30.24
CA GLY A 719 -30.41 -9.68 30.69
C GLY A 719 -31.85 -9.94 30.26
N ALA A 720 -32.51 -10.88 30.93
CA ALA A 720 -33.88 -11.32 30.63
C ALA A 720 -34.92 -10.22 30.87
N GLU A 721 -34.59 -9.21 31.65
CA GLU A 721 -35.39 -8.02 31.86
C GLU A 721 -35.42 -7.09 30.64
N THR A 722 -34.38 -7.12 29.81
CA THR A 722 -34.33 -6.37 28.54
C THR A 722 -34.85 -7.23 27.39
N PHE A 723 -34.38 -8.48 27.31
CA PHE A 723 -34.72 -9.42 26.25
C PHE A 723 -35.12 -10.78 26.83
N PRO A 724 -36.42 -10.99 27.15
CA PRO A 724 -36.87 -12.21 27.82
C PRO A 724 -36.61 -13.51 27.04
N SER A 725 -36.55 -13.42 25.70
CA SER A 725 -36.39 -14.59 24.82
C SER A 725 -34.93 -14.94 24.51
N PHE A 726 -34.04 -13.96 24.57
CA PHE A 726 -32.62 -14.08 24.19
C PHE A 726 -31.75 -13.11 25.02
N PRO A 727 -31.73 -13.28 26.35
CA PRO A 727 -30.86 -12.48 27.19
C PRO A 727 -29.40 -12.85 26.96
N ASN A 728 -28.49 -11.91 27.21
CA ASN A 728 -27.10 -12.26 27.41
C ASN A 728 -27.02 -13.14 28.68
N VAL A 729 -26.19 -14.17 28.65
CA VAL A 729 -26.07 -15.13 29.76
C VAL A 729 -24.68 -15.11 30.41
N LYS A 730 -23.75 -14.36 29.83
CA LYS A 730 -22.38 -14.16 30.33
C LYS A 730 -22.15 -12.74 30.83
N PRO A 731 -21.15 -12.54 31.70
CA PRO A 731 -20.57 -11.22 31.94
C PRO A 731 -19.99 -10.66 30.64
N HIS A 732 -20.13 -9.35 30.44
CA HIS A 732 -19.60 -8.62 29.28
C HIS A 732 -18.90 -7.36 29.75
N CYS A 733 -17.96 -6.86 28.94
CA CYS A 733 -17.17 -5.69 29.31
C CYS A 733 -17.31 -4.53 28.34
N ALA A 734 -17.06 -3.34 28.87
CA ALA A 734 -16.65 -2.19 28.08
C ALA A 734 -15.22 -1.83 28.52
N THR A 735 -14.24 -2.22 27.72
CA THR A 735 -12.82 -1.90 27.93
C THR A 735 -12.40 -0.88 26.88
N GLN A 736 -12.12 0.34 27.30
CA GLN A 736 -11.73 1.45 26.43
C GLN A 736 -10.29 1.28 25.91
N PHE A 737 -10.08 1.61 24.63
CA PHE A 737 -8.77 1.46 23.97
C PHE A 737 -7.87 2.63 24.30
N PHE A 738 -6.56 2.40 24.41
CA PHE A 738 -5.51 3.41 24.51
C PHE A 738 -5.46 4.22 25.82
N GLU A 739 -6.48 5.03 26.12
CA GLU A 739 -6.54 5.91 27.30
C GLU A 739 -6.80 5.13 28.60
N GLY A 740 -7.52 4.01 28.54
CA GLY A 740 -7.95 3.23 29.70
C GLY A 740 -9.00 3.94 30.56
N GLU A 741 -9.79 4.87 30.00
CA GLU A 741 -10.74 5.69 30.78
C GLU A 741 -11.77 4.86 31.56
N PHE A 742 -12.14 3.69 31.02
CA PHE A 742 -13.02 2.74 31.68
C PHE A 742 -12.66 1.31 31.28
N ASN A 743 -12.73 0.41 32.26
CA ASN A 743 -12.61 -1.04 32.09
C ASN A 743 -13.58 -1.71 33.07
N VAL A 744 -14.79 -1.98 32.60
CA VAL A 744 -15.88 -2.45 33.46
C VAL A 744 -16.42 -3.78 32.98
N THR A 745 -16.60 -4.72 33.91
CA THR A 745 -17.33 -5.98 33.69
C THR A 745 -18.73 -5.87 34.27
N LEU A 746 -19.75 -6.18 33.47
CA LEU A 746 -21.16 -6.13 33.82
C LEU A 746 -21.78 -7.52 33.74
N GLN A 747 -22.48 -7.94 34.79
CA GLN A 747 -23.36 -9.11 34.76
C GLN A 747 -24.63 -8.83 33.94
N PRO A 748 -25.33 -9.86 33.45
CA PRO A 748 -26.62 -9.66 32.80
C PRO A 748 -27.60 -8.85 33.67
N GLY A 749 -28.08 -7.74 33.13
CA GLY A 749 -28.97 -6.78 33.79
C GLY A 749 -28.27 -5.56 34.40
N GLU A 750 -26.94 -5.56 34.48
CA GLU A 750 -26.17 -4.45 35.04
C GLU A 750 -25.86 -3.36 34.02
N THR A 751 -25.61 -2.15 34.54
CA THR A 751 -25.29 -0.95 33.77
C THR A 751 -24.12 -0.20 34.40
N TYR A 752 -23.35 0.47 33.56
CA TYR A 752 -22.32 1.43 33.95
C TYR A 752 -22.52 2.73 33.16
N GLU A 753 -22.28 3.88 33.80
CA GLU A 753 -22.37 5.18 33.16
C GLU A 753 -21.02 5.87 33.16
N HIS A 754 -20.64 6.43 32.01
CA HIS A 754 -19.46 7.28 31.86
C HIS A 754 -19.85 8.62 31.24
N THR A 755 -19.27 9.71 31.72
CA THR A 755 -19.53 11.05 31.18
C THR A 755 -18.32 11.50 30.37
N PHE A 756 -18.54 11.78 29.09
CA PHE A 756 -17.48 12.26 28.20
C PHE A 756 -17.43 13.78 28.18
N ASP A 757 -16.39 14.37 28.77
CA ASP A 757 -16.22 15.82 28.90
C ASP A 757 -15.31 16.45 27.81
N ARG A 758 -14.77 15.62 26.92
CA ARG A 758 -13.91 16.00 25.79
C ARG A 758 -14.42 15.37 24.50
N ALA A 759 -14.23 16.08 23.39
CA ALA A 759 -14.49 15.51 22.08
C ALA A 759 -13.39 14.54 21.67
N GLY A 760 -13.77 13.51 20.92
CA GLY A 760 -12.87 12.46 20.49
C GLY A 760 -13.63 11.22 20.01
N GLU A 761 -12.85 10.23 19.58
CA GLU A 761 -13.35 8.90 19.23
C GLU A 761 -12.87 7.89 20.26
N TYR A 762 -13.80 7.34 21.03
CA TYR A 762 -13.51 6.40 22.11
C TYR A 762 -13.94 5.01 21.70
N PHE A 763 -12.97 4.18 21.35
CA PHE A 763 -13.20 2.80 20.97
C PHE A 763 -13.15 1.88 22.19
N PHE A 764 -13.94 0.82 22.18
CA PHE A 764 -13.98 -0.15 23.28
C PHE A 764 -14.40 -1.54 22.79
N ASN A 765 -13.94 -2.59 23.45
CA ASN A 765 -14.31 -3.98 23.15
C ASN A 765 -14.70 -4.77 24.39
N ASP A 766 -15.15 -5.99 24.14
CA ASP A 766 -15.56 -6.96 25.15
C ASP A 766 -14.38 -7.81 25.65
N CYS A 767 -14.44 -8.23 26.91
CA CYS A 767 -13.40 -9.03 27.56
C CYS A 767 -13.51 -10.54 27.29
N THR A 768 -14.64 -11.00 26.76
CA THR A 768 -14.89 -12.41 26.43
C THR A 768 -14.60 -12.75 24.97
N ASP A 769 -14.54 -11.74 24.09
CA ASP A 769 -14.10 -11.83 22.71
C ASP A 769 -13.80 -10.40 22.22
N PRO A 770 -12.64 -10.13 21.59
CA PRO A 770 -12.31 -8.77 21.16
C PRO A 770 -13.07 -8.31 19.91
N ARG A 771 -13.79 -9.20 19.20
CA ARG A 771 -14.53 -8.84 17.99
C ARG A 771 -15.63 -7.83 18.28
N PRO A 772 -16.59 -8.06 19.22
CA PRO A 772 -17.52 -7.04 19.68
C PRO A 772 -16.80 -5.72 20.02
N THR A 773 -16.83 -4.77 19.10
CA THR A 773 -16.14 -3.48 19.24
C THR A 773 -17.10 -2.36 18.90
N GLY A 774 -17.11 -1.31 19.73
CA GLY A 774 -17.92 -0.13 19.52
C GLY A 774 -17.08 1.13 19.51
N LYS A 775 -17.70 2.22 19.06
CA LYS A 775 -17.14 3.58 19.10
C LYS A 775 -18.16 4.55 19.67
N ILE A 776 -17.71 5.38 20.61
CA ILE A 776 -18.40 6.60 21.00
C ILE A 776 -17.71 7.77 20.30
N GLU A 777 -18.40 8.42 19.37
CA GLU A 777 -17.98 9.69 18.78
C GLU A 777 -18.55 10.84 19.62
N VAL A 778 -17.68 11.51 20.34
CA VAL A 778 -18.04 12.67 21.15
C VAL A 778 -17.69 13.92 20.38
N TYR A 779 -18.67 14.77 20.08
CA TYR A 779 -18.48 15.93 19.20
C TYR A 779 -18.77 17.26 19.90
N LEU A 780 -18.07 18.30 19.45
CA LEU A 780 -18.36 19.69 19.78
C LEU A 780 -19.24 20.31 18.70
N GLU A 781 -20.32 20.97 19.11
CA GLU A 781 -21.09 21.87 18.25
C GLU A 781 -20.35 23.22 18.12
N PRO A 782 -19.92 23.60 16.90
CA PRO A 782 -19.25 24.88 16.70
C PRO A 782 -20.23 26.04 16.94
N THR A 783 -19.80 27.05 17.70
CA THR A 783 -20.55 28.29 17.93
C THR A 783 -19.86 29.44 17.21
N ASP A 784 -20.53 30.02 16.20
CA ASP A 784 -20.00 31.18 15.47
C ASP A 784 -20.02 32.44 16.34
N VAL A 785 -18.89 33.14 16.36
CA VAL A 785 -18.70 34.44 17.01
C VAL A 785 -18.45 35.46 15.90
N ALA A 786 -19.53 35.91 15.27
CA ALA A 786 -19.49 36.79 14.12
C ALA A 786 -18.58 38.02 14.34
N GLY A 787 -17.62 38.24 13.43
CA GLY A 787 -16.71 39.39 13.43
C GLY A 787 -15.58 39.35 14.48
N ALA A 788 -15.40 38.21 15.18
CA ALA A 788 -14.32 38.04 16.13
C ALA A 788 -12.94 37.89 15.47
N LEU A 789 -12.86 37.23 14.29
CA LEU A 789 -11.60 37.05 13.55
C LEU A 789 -11.24 38.28 12.71
N LYS A 790 -9.99 38.75 12.83
CA LYS A 790 -9.44 39.88 12.06
C LYS A 790 -8.01 39.61 11.63
N PHE A 791 -7.70 39.78 10.35
CA PHE A 791 -6.35 39.67 9.80
C PHE A 791 -5.64 41.03 9.81
N VAL A 792 -4.36 41.03 10.21
CA VAL A 792 -3.55 42.26 10.31
C VAL A 792 -2.20 42.04 9.61
N PRO A 793 -2.01 42.55 8.37
CA PRO A 793 -3.00 43.22 7.51
C PRO A 793 -4.06 42.27 6.92
N SER A 794 -5.20 42.80 6.44
CA SER A 794 -6.23 42.01 5.74
C SER A 794 -5.90 41.70 4.28
N ARG A 795 -4.86 42.35 3.74
CA ARG A 795 -4.27 42.04 2.44
C ARG A 795 -3.06 41.13 2.68
N LEU A 796 -3.21 39.85 2.37
CA LEU A 796 -2.19 38.83 2.59
C LEU A 796 -1.35 38.68 1.32
N ASN A 797 -0.04 38.84 1.46
CA ASN A 797 0.89 38.50 0.38
C ASN A 797 1.38 37.09 0.65
N LEU A 798 0.80 36.10 -0.02
CA LEU A 798 1.03 34.67 0.19
C LEU A 798 2.06 34.07 -0.76
N GLY A 799 2.31 34.65 -1.93
CA GLY A 799 3.25 34.05 -2.89
C GLY A 799 4.72 34.32 -2.62
N ASP A 800 5.56 33.59 -3.36
CA ASP A 800 7.00 33.50 -3.09
C ASP A 800 7.96 33.66 -4.25
N LYS A 801 7.47 33.63 -5.49
CA LYS A 801 8.28 33.77 -6.70
C LYS A 801 9.59 32.95 -6.67
N GLY A 802 9.60 31.73 -6.12
CA GLY A 802 10.76 30.83 -6.18
C GLY A 802 11.04 29.90 -4.99
N GLY A 803 10.04 29.39 -4.28
CA GLY A 803 10.16 28.25 -3.36
C GLY A 803 10.85 28.53 -2.00
N LEU A 804 10.84 29.78 -1.51
CA LEU A 804 11.58 30.18 -0.30
C LEU A 804 10.72 30.38 0.96
N LEU A 805 9.39 30.30 0.92
CA LEU A 805 8.55 30.67 2.08
C LEU A 805 8.73 29.79 3.29
N SER A 806 8.77 28.47 3.09
CA SER A 806 8.99 27.50 4.16
C SER A 806 10.31 27.75 4.92
N ARG A 807 11.27 28.45 4.30
CA ARG A 807 12.58 28.77 4.87
C ARG A 807 12.65 30.13 5.57
N LEU A 808 11.76 31.05 5.25
CA LEU A 808 11.82 32.42 5.76
C LEU A 808 11.03 32.60 7.07
N ASN A 809 10.44 31.54 7.63
CA ASN A 809 9.60 31.54 8.83
C ASN A 809 8.62 32.74 8.85
N GLN A 810 8.02 33.00 7.69
CA GLN A 810 7.12 34.14 7.50
C GLN A 810 5.75 33.79 8.05
N LYS A 811 5.20 34.68 8.88
CA LYS A 811 3.92 34.45 9.54
C LYS A 811 2.83 35.39 9.04
N VAL A 812 1.62 34.88 8.87
CA VAL A 812 0.38 35.65 8.79
C VAL A 812 -0.17 35.81 10.21
N THR A 813 -0.48 37.06 10.60
CA THR A 813 -1.04 37.34 11.92
C THR A 813 -2.53 37.63 11.84
N ALA A 814 -3.30 36.97 12.70
CA ALA A 814 -4.70 37.26 12.94
C ALA A 814 -4.96 37.50 14.43
N THR A 815 -6.09 38.11 14.75
CA THR A 815 -6.58 38.24 16.11
C THR A 815 -8.00 37.72 16.22
N PHE A 816 -8.33 37.08 17.34
CA PHE A 816 -9.67 36.59 17.64
C PHE A 816 -10.18 37.20 18.93
N ASP A 817 -11.25 38.01 18.86
CA ASP A 817 -11.89 38.61 20.05
C ASP A 817 -12.61 37.52 20.88
N LEU A 818 -12.12 37.26 22.10
CA LEU A 818 -12.60 36.17 22.95
C LEU A 818 -13.83 36.59 23.77
N PRO A 819 -14.97 35.86 23.70
CA PRO A 819 -16.12 36.12 24.56
C PRO A 819 -15.81 35.98 26.05
N ALA A 820 -16.57 36.67 26.90
CA ALA A 820 -16.38 36.60 28.34
C ALA A 820 -16.67 35.19 28.89
N GLY A 821 -15.86 34.71 29.83
CA GLY A 821 -16.03 33.39 30.45
C GLY A 821 -15.46 32.22 29.65
N TYR A 822 -14.90 32.45 28.46
CA TYR A 822 -14.19 31.44 27.69
C TYR A 822 -12.68 31.49 27.98
N VAL A 823 -12.05 30.32 28.05
CA VAL A 823 -10.60 30.15 28.21
C VAL A 823 -10.10 29.30 27.06
N TYR A 824 -9.08 29.78 26.34
CA TYR A 824 -8.47 29.02 25.25
C TYR A 824 -7.87 27.72 25.76
N GLU A 825 -8.18 26.61 25.08
CA GLU A 825 -7.71 25.27 25.42
C GLU A 825 -6.74 24.71 24.37
N GLY A 826 -7.01 24.94 23.07
CA GLY A 826 -6.18 24.36 22.01
C GLY A 826 -6.85 24.39 20.64
N GLY A 827 -6.22 23.74 19.65
CA GLY A 827 -6.80 23.50 18.32
C GLY A 827 -7.06 24.75 17.50
N ALA A 828 -6.28 25.82 17.71
CA ALA A 828 -6.40 27.04 16.92
C ALA A 828 -5.95 26.80 15.48
N GLN A 829 -6.90 26.88 14.55
CA GLN A 829 -6.64 26.54 13.15
C GLN A 829 -7.50 27.36 12.18
N LEU A 830 -7.09 27.42 10.92
CA LEU A 830 -7.82 28.05 9.82
C LEU A 830 -8.31 27.00 8.84
N VAL A 831 -9.63 26.91 8.67
CA VAL A 831 -10.23 26.23 7.53
C VAL A 831 -10.05 27.12 6.30
N THR A 832 -9.42 26.56 5.28
CA THR A 832 -9.09 27.22 4.03
C THR A 832 -10.07 26.80 2.92
N PRO A 833 -10.18 27.55 1.81
CA PRO A 833 -11.16 27.27 0.76
C PRO A 833 -10.73 26.17 -0.23
N LEU A 834 -9.43 25.83 -0.33
CA LEU A 834 -8.95 24.81 -1.29
C LEU A 834 -8.65 23.46 -0.64
N SER A 835 -8.55 23.39 0.69
CA SER A 835 -8.32 22.13 1.41
C SER A 835 -9.30 21.97 2.57
N THR A 836 -9.62 20.72 2.86
CA THR A 836 -10.33 20.31 4.07
C THR A 836 -9.39 20.15 5.27
N ASN A 837 -8.06 20.11 5.05
CA ASN A 837 -7.09 20.20 6.13
C ASN A 837 -7.03 21.64 6.65
N PRO A 838 -7.30 21.84 7.95
CA PRO A 838 -7.15 23.15 8.53
C PRO A 838 -5.65 23.46 8.76
N VAL A 839 -5.27 24.72 8.57
CA VAL A 839 -3.91 25.21 8.82
C VAL A 839 -3.79 25.59 10.29
N GLU A 840 -2.95 24.87 11.03
CA GLU A 840 -2.75 25.12 12.45
C GLU A 840 -2.00 26.43 12.74
N ALA A 841 -2.34 27.06 13.86
CA ALA A 841 -1.64 28.24 14.34
C ALA A 841 -0.29 27.84 14.94
N SER A 842 0.80 28.16 14.24
CA SER A 842 2.18 28.08 14.74
C SER A 842 2.42 28.81 16.07
N SER A 843 1.59 29.79 16.43
CA SER A 843 1.61 30.42 17.75
C SER A 843 0.26 30.99 18.14
N VAL A 844 -0.12 30.81 19.40
CA VAL A 844 -1.31 31.41 20.02
C VAL A 844 -0.92 32.11 21.31
N ARG A 845 -1.25 33.40 21.40
CA ARG A 845 -1.03 34.19 22.61
C ARG A 845 -2.31 34.88 23.06
N THR A 846 -2.76 34.55 24.27
CA THR A 846 -3.85 35.28 24.93
C THR A 846 -3.37 36.63 25.44
N THR A 847 -4.00 37.71 24.97
CA THR A 847 -3.73 39.09 25.40
C THR A 847 -5.01 39.71 25.93
N SER A 848 -4.88 40.69 26.84
CA SER A 848 -6.04 41.39 27.37
C SER A 848 -5.74 42.84 27.70
N LYS A 849 -6.79 43.68 27.62
CA LYS A 849 -6.73 45.09 27.94
C LYS A 849 -7.98 45.51 28.70
N TRP A 850 -7.79 46.24 29.78
CA TRP A 850 -8.88 46.89 30.51
C TRP A 850 -9.48 48.00 29.67
N LEU A 851 -10.78 47.89 29.36
CA LEU A 851 -11.56 48.93 28.69
C LEU A 851 -12.16 49.90 29.70
N THR A 852 -12.52 49.39 30.89
CA THR A 852 -12.93 50.18 32.05
C THR A 852 -12.37 49.53 33.33
N LYS A 853 -12.67 50.08 34.52
CA LYS A 853 -12.33 49.45 35.80
C LYS A 853 -13.00 48.08 36.03
N LEU A 854 -14.07 47.76 35.30
CA LEU A 854 -14.86 46.53 35.48
C LEU A 854 -14.91 45.63 34.23
N THR A 855 -14.56 46.15 33.05
CA THR A 855 -14.56 45.37 31.79
C THR A 855 -13.16 45.18 31.24
N LYS A 856 -12.77 43.91 31.13
CA LYS A 856 -11.53 43.44 30.52
C LYS A 856 -11.88 42.83 29.15
N ARG A 857 -11.29 43.33 28.07
CA ARG A 857 -11.38 42.71 26.74
C ARG A 857 -10.20 41.76 26.60
N THR A 858 -10.47 40.53 26.19
CA THR A 858 -9.47 39.49 25.94
C THR A 858 -9.53 39.11 24.46
N TRP A 859 -8.39 38.85 23.85
CA TRP A 859 -8.31 38.33 22.48
C TRP A 859 -7.10 37.42 22.34
N LEU A 860 -7.16 36.52 21.36
CA LEU A 860 -6.03 35.72 20.93
C LEU A 860 -5.27 36.49 19.85
N VAL A 861 -3.94 36.41 19.89
CA VAL A 861 -3.06 36.74 18.76
C VAL A 861 -2.60 35.40 18.18
N LEU A 862 -2.90 35.21 16.90
CA LEU A 862 -2.71 33.96 16.17
C LEU A 862 -1.64 34.19 15.10
N GLN A 863 -0.70 33.26 14.96
CA GLN A 863 0.28 33.27 13.88
C GLN A 863 0.18 31.96 13.09
N PHE A 864 0.07 32.08 11.77
CA PHE A 864 0.03 30.96 10.83
C PHE A 864 1.23 31.05 9.90
N ASP A 865 1.79 29.91 9.52
CA ASP A 865 2.85 29.88 8.53
C ASP A 865 2.31 30.30 7.16
N LYS A 866 3.06 31.17 6.50
CA LYS A 866 2.66 31.68 5.19
C LYS A 866 2.68 30.58 4.13
N ALA A 867 3.64 29.65 4.24
CA ALA A 867 3.79 28.51 3.32
C ALA A 867 2.53 27.63 3.34
N ASP A 868 2.06 27.25 4.53
CA ASP A 868 0.88 26.40 4.72
C ASP A 868 -0.43 27.06 4.23
N LEU A 869 -0.45 28.39 4.09
CA LEU A 869 -1.59 29.11 3.50
C LEU A 869 -1.48 29.28 1.99
N ASP A 870 -0.28 29.21 1.40
CA ASP A 870 -0.08 29.57 -0.01
C ASP A 870 -0.77 28.57 -0.93
N ASN A 871 -0.54 27.27 -0.78
CA ASN A 871 -1.16 26.23 -1.60
C ASN A 871 -2.66 26.03 -1.29
N ASN A 872 -3.12 26.45 -0.12
CA ASN A 872 -4.48 26.19 0.38
C ASN A 872 -5.47 27.36 0.18
N VAL A 873 -5.01 28.53 -0.26
CA VAL A 873 -5.84 29.74 -0.40
C VAL A 873 -5.69 30.34 -1.81
N PRO A 874 -6.77 30.59 -2.58
CA PRO A 874 -6.66 31.11 -3.94
C PRO A 874 -6.23 32.59 -3.92
N GLU A 875 -5.60 33.03 -4.99
CA GLU A 875 -5.36 34.46 -5.21
C GLU A 875 -6.68 35.25 -5.31
N GLY A 876 -6.68 36.49 -4.83
CA GLY A 876 -7.84 37.39 -4.88
C GLY A 876 -8.64 37.46 -3.58
N LYS A 877 -9.92 37.86 -3.68
CA LYS A 877 -10.78 38.02 -2.50
C LYS A 877 -11.32 36.67 -2.05
N THR A 878 -11.11 36.35 -0.78
CA THR A 878 -11.61 35.11 -0.18
C THR A 878 -11.90 35.32 1.31
N SER A 879 -12.37 34.28 1.99
CA SER A 879 -12.57 34.27 3.43
C SER A 879 -11.93 33.04 4.05
N LEU A 880 -11.40 33.21 5.25
CA LEU A 880 -10.81 32.14 6.05
C LEU A 880 -11.61 32.00 7.33
N THR A 881 -11.89 30.77 7.75
CA THR A 881 -12.65 30.48 8.96
C THR A 881 -11.71 30.01 10.04
N PHE A 882 -11.63 30.76 11.13
CA PHE A 882 -10.91 30.32 12.32
C PHE A 882 -11.82 29.44 13.17
N GLU A 883 -11.24 28.39 13.73
CA GLU A 883 -11.85 27.62 14.80
C GLU A 883 -10.83 27.25 15.87
N ALA A 884 -11.31 27.10 17.10
CA ALA A 884 -10.52 26.66 18.24
C ALA A 884 -11.40 26.05 19.34
N ASN A 885 -10.77 25.26 20.20
CA ASN A 885 -11.38 24.70 21.40
C ASN A 885 -11.14 25.62 22.60
N PHE A 886 -12.18 25.76 23.41
CA PHE A 886 -12.23 26.62 24.58
C PHE A 886 -12.96 25.91 25.73
N LEU A 887 -12.55 26.20 26.96
CA LEU A 887 -13.34 25.84 28.13
C LEU A 887 -14.30 26.97 28.48
N HIS A 888 -15.57 26.61 28.68
CA HIS A 888 -16.58 27.48 29.25
C HIS A 888 -17.28 26.75 30.38
N GLU A 889 -17.17 27.27 31.60
CA GLU A 889 -17.71 26.64 32.81
C GLU A 889 -17.23 25.18 33.03
N GLY A 890 -16.01 24.86 32.59
CA GLY A 890 -15.41 23.53 32.71
C GLY A 890 -15.78 22.55 31.61
N VAL A 891 -16.63 22.93 30.64
CA VAL A 891 -17.02 22.11 29.50
C VAL A 891 -16.32 22.61 28.24
N GLN A 892 -15.76 21.69 27.44
CA GLN A 892 -15.17 22.03 26.16
C GLN A 892 -16.24 22.54 25.18
N LYS A 893 -15.93 23.63 24.48
CA LYS A 893 -16.74 24.30 23.46
C LYS A 893 -15.84 24.63 22.27
N ARG A 894 -16.39 24.57 21.05
CA ARG A 894 -15.69 25.02 19.84
C ARG A 894 -16.27 26.35 19.41
N LEU A 895 -15.43 27.38 19.33
CA LEU A 895 -15.83 28.68 18.76
C LEU A 895 -15.26 28.83 17.36
N THR A 896 -16.03 29.44 16.48
CA THR A 896 -15.62 29.73 15.10
C THR A 896 -15.82 31.20 14.77
N SER A 897 -15.12 31.71 13.76
CA SER A 897 -15.39 33.04 13.19
C SER A 897 -14.73 33.16 11.81
N THR A 898 -15.45 33.73 10.85
CA THR A 898 -14.95 33.93 9.49
C THR A 898 -14.45 35.35 9.28
N GLY A 899 -13.28 35.49 8.65
CA GLY A 899 -12.64 36.76 8.32
C GLY A 899 -12.36 36.88 6.82
N ALA A 900 -12.73 38.01 6.22
CA ALA A 900 -12.45 38.30 4.82
C ALA A 900 -11.01 38.80 4.61
N VAL A 901 -10.37 38.32 3.55
CA VAL A 901 -9.00 38.68 3.16
C VAL A 901 -8.89 38.93 1.65
N THR A 902 -7.83 39.61 1.24
CA THR A 902 -7.42 39.69 -0.17
C THR A 902 -6.01 39.14 -0.29
N VAL A 903 -5.87 38.02 -1.00
CA VAL A 903 -4.61 37.31 -1.23
C VAL A 903 -3.95 37.78 -2.53
N ILE A 904 -2.62 37.84 -2.52
CA ILE A 904 -1.76 38.10 -3.67
C ILE A 904 -0.64 37.06 -3.68
N LYS A 905 -0.30 36.55 -4.86
CA LYS A 905 0.81 35.60 -5.04
C LYS A 905 1.89 36.13 -5.98
#